data_AF-A0A512N281-F1
#
_entry.id   AF-A0A512N281-F1
#
_cell.length_a   1.000
_cell.length_b   1.000
_cell.length_c   1.000
_cell.angle_alpha   90.00
_cell.angle_beta   90.00
_cell.angle_gamma   90.00
#
_symmetry.space_group_name_H-M   'P 1'
#
loop_
_entity.id
_entity.type
_entity.pdbx_description
1 polymer ?
#
loop_
_entity_poly.entity_id
_entity_poly.type
_entity_poly.pdbx_seq_one_letter_code
_entity_poly.pdbx_strand_id
1 'polypeptide(L)'
;MAVAEHIERTFESSDGLRVRMSTKQYQHYLIAASAVLLVVISFFTFANNAGYLFPGGDGMGVLVRIAGMPFQSATAFGVSANMLEGLGDMAPVNYRFEPSYNLGLLILGAERAYAPEFHVLVNTVLALELFLATYVAARCFGFGLVVSSMAAWMTPLLLLPYFGFPLLYPLLTFSPHAATTMSENLLILAAFTRLGRPLKDGTSSLWKDAMLCAAITLMLAHMTIWSPLAVSLWLPSLVVLGFGLFLTSATRGEVRSKIMWAVVAFLIWVSFFGVYAYGQFIYTTTRFWGPELENYTAEWQFVSSWFRPLEQAGKIVISVALFGLLLALFTQRLRALAIAVLALMAILFGGGTLMIYTNVWRGPAPVYAEVFVIPVYAMFVAYAVVRSGALLRDAVLFIQPNATRLFQQLQPIGSGIAVGIIPAAVVAVGTIPAFAIGGPNHEPGRLRIYGPAPPTRPQLVSMLADRIALSPGSPFRGRVATLSLQTKEDAARWVDVIRANVVRVDHTGNDYYWSGLWPLNIPTLFEYSQVMSPAYFRTAVDLWARPGDQQVRNIVVLRQANAKTLALFGVKFVISDAALPSPFRLEATEKTSASETLYLYEVPDVNLGGYSPTEVTKAATFEEALKAVSAPAFDAQRTAVVFDNDGDLKRSLVAAADFRVRIEAEALMVSASSSGSSLLILPFEFSRCLRVSSNSPDALAPTIFRADGPLTGLLFSNRLNARIEYFTGPLSRPGCRIQDAAEFSRLIGR
;
A
#
# COMPACT_ATOMS: atom_id res chain seq x y z
N MET A 1 -16.24 -38.65 -64.90
CA MET A 1 -15.40 -39.45 -63.97
C MET A 1 -13.94 -38.99 -63.94
N ALA A 2 -13.28 -38.68 -65.06
CA ALA A 2 -11.89 -38.20 -65.06
C ALA A 2 -11.64 -36.82 -64.39
N VAL A 3 -12.68 -35.98 -64.20
CA VAL A 3 -12.56 -34.69 -63.49
C VAL A 3 -12.68 -34.86 -61.97
N ALA A 4 -13.36 -35.89 -61.48
CA ALA A 4 -13.47 -36.18 -60.05
C ALA A 4 -12.14 -36.74 -59.49
N GLU A 5 -11.45 -37.56 -60.29
CA GLU A 5 -10.16 -38.16 -59.92
C GLU A 5 -9.00 -37.14 -59.93
N HIS A 6 -9.12 -36.05 -60.70
CA HIS A 6 -8.14 -34.96 -60.69
C HIS A 6 -8.35 -34.01 -59.50
N ILE A 7 -9.59 -33.82 -59.04
CA ILE A 7 -9.88 -33.00 -57.84
C ILE A 7 -9.42 -33.74 -56.56
N GLU A 8 -9.58 -35.07 -56.49
CA GLU A 8 -9.06 -35.87 -55.36
C GLU A 8 -7.52 -35.86 -55.28
N ARG A 9 -6.81 -35.97 -56.41
CA ARG A 9 -5.33 -35.91 -56.41
C ARG A 9 -4.76 -34.51 -56.14
N THR A 10 -5.52 -33.45 -56.43
CA THR A 10 -5.07 -32.08 -56.12
C THR A 10 -5.20 -31.79 -54.61
N PHE A 11 -6.18 -32.38 -53.92
CA PHE A 11 -6.32 -32.23 -52.47
C PHE A 11 -5.28 -33.01 -51.65
N GLU A 12 -4.77 -34.14 -52.13
CA GLU A 12 -3.69 -34.89 -51.46
C GLU A 12 -2.30 -34.25 -51.60
N SER A 13 -2.10 -33.34 -52.56
CA SER A 13 -0.80 -32.63 -52.73
C SER A 13 -0.61 -31.41 -51.80
N SER A 14 -1.62 -31.05 -51.01
CA SER A 14 -1.57 -29.95 -50.03
C SER A 14 -1.11 -30.35 -48.62
N ASP A 15 -0.51 -31.55 -48.47
CA ASP A 15 0.13 -31.97 -47.21
C ASP A 15 1.45 -31.23 -46.91
N GLY A 16 1.89 -30.37 -47.84
CA GLY A 16 3.11 -29.59 -47.75
C GLY A 16 3.03 -28.32 -46.89
N LEU A 17 2.35 -28.33 -45.73
CA LEU A 17 2.56 -27.34 -44.63
C LEU A 17 1.71 -27.63 -43.38
N ARG A 18 1.35 -28.88 -43.08
CA ARG A 18 0.83 -29.21 -41.73
C ARG A 18 1.99 -29.23 -40.75
N VAL A 19 2.33 -28.05 -40.21
CA VAL A 19 3.23 -27.94 -39.06
C VAL A 19 2.61 -28.74 -37.92
N ARG A 20 3.10 -29.98 -37.71
CA ARG A 20 2.76 -30.82 -36.55
C ARG A 20 3.32 -30.15 -35.30
N MET A 21 2.57 -29.19 -34.76
CA MET A 21 2.88 -28.62 -33.46
C MET A 21 2.74 -29.72 -32.40
N SER A 22 3.74 -29.85 -31.54
CA SER A 22 3.63 -30.70 -30.36
C SER A 22 2.54 -30.17 -29.42
N THR A 23 1.88 -31.04 -28.67
CA THR A 23 0.85 -30.66 -27.69
C THR A 23 1.34 -29.59 -26.71
N LYS A 24 2.64 -29.56 -26.39
CA LYS A 24 3.25 -28.53 -25.53
C LYS A 24 3.35 -27.17 -26.22
N GLN A 25 3.76 -27.13 -27.49
CA GLN A 25 3.77 -25.89 -28.27
C GLN A 25 2.36 -25.30 -28.37
N TYR A 26 1.36 -26.14 -28.65
CA TYR A 26 -0.03 -25.71 -28.68
C TYR A 26 -0.49 -25.08 -27.36
N GLN A 27 -0.14 -25.69 -26.22
CA GLN A 27 -0.43 -25.14 -24.90
C GLN A 27 0.22 -23.77 -24.66
N HIS A 28 1.47 -23.58 -25.08
CA HIS A 28 2.14 -22.29 -24.94
C HIS A 28 1.48 -21.20 -25.80
N TYR A 29 1.14 -21.50 -27.05
CA TYR A 29 0.42 -20.55 -27.91
C TYR A 29 -0.94 -20.17 -27.34
N LEU A 30 -1.67 -21.13 -26.78
CA LEU A 30 -2.98 -20.89 -26.20
C LEU A 30 -2.93 -19.96 -24.99
N ILE A 31 -1.92 -20.12 -24.14
CA ILE A 31 -1.72 -19.23 -22.98
C ILE A 31 -1.22 -17.86 -23.41
N ALA A 32 -0.32 -17.78 -24.38
CA ALA A 32 0.12 -16.50 -24.95
C ALA A 32 -1.08 -15.75 -25.56
N ALA A 33 -1.91 -16.43 -26.35
CA ALA A 33 -3.14 -15.86 -26.90
C ALA A 33 -4.12 -15.42 -25.80
N SER A 34 -4.27 -16.21 -24.73
CA SER A 34 -5.10 -15.85 -23.57
C SER A 34 -4.58 -14.60 -22.85
N ALA A 35 -3.26 -14.48 -22.68
CA ALA A 35 -2.64 -13.30 -22.07
C ALA A 35 -2.83 -12.04 -22.93
N VAL A 36 -2.65 -12.15 -24.25
CA VAL A 36 -2.92 -11.04 -25.18
C VAL A 36 -4.40 -10.65 -25.13
N LEU A 37 -5.30 -11.63 -25.15
CA LEU A 37 -6.74 -11.39 -25.05
C LEU A 37 -7.10 -10.70 -23.74
N LEU A 38 -6.53 -11.16 -22.62
CA LEU A 38 -6.72 -10.52 -21.31
C LEU A 38 -6.26 -9.06 -21.35
N VAL A 39 -5.09 -8.75 -21.92
CA VAL A 39 -4.59 -7.37 -22.02
C VAL A 39 -5.57 -6.49 -22.80
N VAL A 40 -6.07 -6.98 -23.94
CA VAL A 40 -7.05 -6.26 -24.77
C VAL A 40 -8.34 -6.00 -23.97
N ILE A 41 -8.90 -7.03 -23.33
CA ILE A 41 -10.14 -6.89 -22.55
C ILE A 41 -9.92 -5.98 -21.33
N SER A 42 -8.81 -6.14 -20.62
CA SER A 42 -8.44 -5.30 -19.47
C SER A 42 -8.42 -3.83 -19.89
N PHE A 43 -7.74 -3.53 -20.98
CA PHE A 43 -7.60 -2.16 -21.48
C PHE A 43 -8.96 -1.53 -21.75
N PHE A 44 -9.81 -2.19 -22.55
CA PHE A 44 -11.14 -1.65 -22.88
C PHE A 44 -12.09 -1.60 -21.67
N THR A 45 -12.05 -2.61 -20.80
CA THR A 45 -12.94 -2.66 -19.64
C THR A 45 -12.53 -1.62 -18.60
N PHE A 46 -11.24 -1.49 -18.32
CA PHE A 46 -10.73 -0.46 -17.40
C PHE A 46 -10.91 0.95 -17.97
N ALA A 47 -10.83 1.14 -19.29
CA ALA A 47 -11.17 2.42 -19.91
C ALA A 47 -12.63 2.80 -19.64
N ASN A 48 -13.57 1.85 -19.76
CA ASN A 48 -14.97 2.07 -19.43
C ASN A 48 -15.21 2.24 -17.91
N ASN A 49 -14.41 1.57 -17.09
CA ASN A 49 -14.51 1.60 -15.63
C ASN A 49 -13.52 2.56 -14.98
N ALA A 50 -13.00 3.57 -15.69
CA ALA A 50 -11.92 4.42 -15.19
C ALA A 50 -12.24 5.14 -13.87
N GLY A 51 -13.54 5.38 -13.59
CA GLY A 51 -14.02 5.94 -12.32
C GLY A 51 -13.83 5.03 -11.10
N TYR A 52 -13.70 3.71 -11.32
CA TYR A 52 -13.44 2.70 -10.29
C TYR A 52 -11.96 2.33 -10.16
N LEU A 53 -11.07 3.00 -10.92
CA LEU A 53 -9.63 2.83 -10.78
C LEU A 53 -9.11 3.90 -9.81
N PHE A 54 -8.46 3.46 -8.73
CA PHE A 54 -8.00 4.33 -7.64
C PHE A 54 -9.10 5.21 -6.98
N PRO A 55 -10.33 4.70 -6.74
CA PRO A 55 -11.33 5.43 -5.98
C PRO A 55 -10.92 5.46 -4.51
N GLY A 56 -11.60 6.27 -3.71
CA GLY A 56 -11.28 6.31 -2.29
C GLY A 56 -10.27 7.37 -1.94
N GLY A 57 -10.25 7.77 -0.67
CA GLY A 57 -9.11 8.48 -0.11
C GLY A 57 -7.80 7.67 -0.23
N ASP A 58 -7.85 6.35 -0.12
CA ASP A 58 -6.70 5.46 -0.26
C ASP A 58 -6.15 5.42 -1.69
N GLY A 59 -7.03 5.19 -2.69
CA GLY A 59 -6.64 5.16 -4.10
C GLY A 59 -6.08 6.51 -4.56
N MET A 60 -6.74 7.61 -4.17
CA MET A 60 -6.22 8.97 -4.40
C MET A 60 -4.89 9.22 -3.68
N GLY A 61 -4.72 8.69 -2.46
CA GLY A 61 -3.47 8.75 -1.72
C GLY A 61 -2.30 8.08 -2.45
N VAL A 62 -2.56 6.96 -3.13
CA VAL A 62 -1.56 6.32 -4.01
C VAL A 62 -1.21 7.24 -5.19
N LEU A 63 -2.21 7.78 -5.89
CA LEU A 63 -1.97 8.67 -7.04
C LEU A 63 -1.21 9.94 -6.66
N VAL A 64 -1.52 10.54 -5.51
CA VAL A 64 -0.79 11.68 -4.94
C VAL A 64 0.69 11.37 -4.78
N ARG A 65 1.00 10.24 -4.15
CA ARG A 65 2.38 9.86 -3.88
C ARG A 65 3.13 9.50 -5.16
N ILE A 66 2.44 8.95 -6.15
CA ILE A 66 2.98 8.71 -7.50
C ILE A 66 3.28 10.04 -8.21
N ALA A 67 2.31 10.95 -8.28
CA ALA A 67 2.48 12.27 -8.90
C ALA A 67 3.58 13.10 -8.20
N GLY A 68 3.69 12.96 -6.87
CA GLY A 68 4.68 13.60 -6.03
C GLY A 68 6.05 12.90 -6.00
N MET A 69 6.24 11.75 -6.65
CA MET A 69 7.52 11.02 -6.62
C MET A 69 8.74 11.86 -7.00
N PRO A 70 8.71 12.74 -8.03
CA PRO A 70 9.86 13.58 -8.34
C PRO A 70 10.32 14.46 -7.18
N PHE A 71 9.43 14.70 -6.21
CA PHE A 71 9.67 15.51 -5.01
C PHE A 71 9.95 14.67 -3.75
N GLN A 72 9.38 13.46 -3.64
CA GLN A 72 9.27 12.73 -2.37
C GLN A 72 9.86 11.34 -2.34
N SER A 73 10.16 10.72 -3.48
CA SER A 73 10.53 9.31 -3.54
C SER A 73 12.03 9.12 -3.67
N ALA A 74 12.59 8.43 -2.67
CA ALA A 74 13.96 7.93 -2.71
C ALA A 74 14.27 7.20 -4.02
N THR A 75 15.29 7.70 -4.72
CA THR A 75 15.96 6.97 -5.83
C THR A 75 16.65 5.69 -5.35
N ALA A 76 17.01 5.63 -4.07
CA ALA A 76 17.73 4.52 -3.45
C ALA A 76 16.77 3.45 -2.88
N PHE A 77 17.28 2.22 -2.70
CA PHE A 77 16.52 1.11 -2.09
C PHE A 77 16.18 1.42 -0.63
N GLY A 78 14.96 1.91 -0.39
CA GLY A 78 14.48 2.32 0.92
C GLY A 78 13.36 3.35 0.82
N VAL A 79 13.11 4.07 1.90
CA VAL A 79 12.07 5.10 2.01
C VAL A 79 12.63 6.41 2.55
N SER A 80 12.08 7.52 2.07
CA SER A 80 12.45 8.90 2.40
C SER A 80 11.33 9.60 3.19
N ALA A 81 11.63 10.78 3.72
CA ALA A 81 10.61 11.64 4.34
C ALA A 81 9.53 12.08 3.34
N ASN A 82 8.33 12.28 3.86
CA ASN A 82 7.19 12.80 3.14
C ASN A 82 6.78 14.18 3.67
N MET A 83 7.27 15.24 3.02
CA MET A 83 7.09 16.62 3.49
C MET A 83 5.66 17.17 3.34
N LEU A 84 4.73 16.42 2.74
CA LEU A 84 3.33 16.83 2.61
C LEU A 84 2.47 16.44 3.82
N GLU A 85 2.95 15.52 4.66
CA GLU A 85 2.15 14.90 5.72
C GLU A 85 2.82 15.08 7.09
N GLY A 86 2.01 15.38 8.09
CA GLY A 86 2.46 15.50 9.47
C GLY A 86 3.63 16.47 9.63
N LEU A 87 4.69 15.97 10.25
CA LEU A 87 5.94 16.69 10.48
C LEU A 87 7.08 16.21 9.56
N GLY A 88 6.74 15.52 8.47
CA GLY A 88 7.73 14.99 7.53
C GLY A 88 8.32 13.63 7.92
N ASP A 89 7.53 12.74 8.54
CA ASP A 89 7.94 11.35 8.80
C ASP A 89 8.10 10.56 7.47
N MET A 90 8.62 9.34 7.57
CA MET A 90 8.88 8.49 6.42
C MET A 90 7.62 8.05 5.65
N ALA A 91 7.75 7.98 4.32
CA ALA A 91 6.74 7.36 3.47
C ALA A 91 6.63 5.84 3.76
N PRO A 92 5.41 5.27 3.81
CA PRO A 92 5.21 3.86 4.09
C PRO A 92 5.59 2.93 2.93
N VAL A 93 5.66 3.46 1.71
CA VAL A 93 5.85 2.72 0.46
C VAL A 93 6.76 3.52 -0.47
N ASN A 94 7.73 2.86 -1.09
CA ASN A 94 8.49 3.41 -2.20
C ASN A 94 7.90 2.96 -3.55
N TYR A 95 6.96 3.74 -4.05
CA TYR A 95 6.25 3.45 -5.29
C TYR A 95 7.17 3.38 -6.54
N ARG A 96 8.38 3.93 -6.48
CA ARG A 96 9.34 3.95 -7.60
C ARG A 96 9.98 2.58 -7.84
N PHE A 97 9.79 1.61 -6.96
CA PHE A 97 10.19 0.23 -7.22
C PHE A 97 9.01 -0.64 -7.64
N GLU A 98 7.81 -0.08 -7.74
CA GLU A 98 6.64 -0.83 -8.19
C GLU A 98 6.62 -0.89 -9.74
N PRO A 99 6.67 -2.09 -10.35
CA PRO A 99 6.86 -2.22 -11.81
C PRO A 99 5.75 -1.58 -12.65
N SER A 100 4.49 -1.72 -12.23
CA SER A 100 3.34 -1.21 -12.97
C SER A 100 3.30 0.32 -12.98
N TYR A 101 3.60 0.96 -11.85
CA TYR A 101 3.69 2.41 -11.73
C TYR A 101 4.88 2.95 -12.51
N ASN A 102 6.06 2.32 -12.42
CA ASN A 102 7.23 2.72 -13.20
C ASN A 102 6.98 2.67 -14.70
N LEU A 103 6.32 1.60 -15.18
CA LEU A 103 6.00 1.49 -16.60
C LEU A 103 5.02 2.60 -17.03
N GLY A 104 4.01 2.89 -16.21
CA GLY A 104 3.10 4.01 -16.42
C GLY A 104 3.85 5.35 -16.49
N LEU A 105 4.76 5.60 -15.56
CA LEU A 105 5.56 6.82 -15.49
C LEU A 105 6.52 6.95 -16.67
N LEU A 106 7.16 5.85 -17.10
CA LEU A 106 8.07 5.83 -18.23
C LEU A 106 7.36 6.16 -19.55
N ILE A 107 6.11 5.68 -19.72
CA ILE A 107 5.35 5.85 -20.96
C ILE A 107 4.60 7.19 -20.99
N LEU A 108 4.00 7.61 -19.87
CA LEU A 108 3.06 8.74 -19.83
C LEU A 108 3.54 9.96 -19.04
N GLY A 109 4.59 9.83 -18.22
CA GLY A 109 5.05 10.89 -17.33
C GLY A 109 4.28 10.96 -15.99
N ALA A 110 4.89 11.61 -14.99
CA ALA A 110 4.32 11.76 -13.64
C ALA A 110 3.14 12.76 -13.61
N GLU A 111 3.15 13.75 -14.49
CA GLU A 111 2.09 14.74 -14.67
C GLU A 111 0.77 14.13 -15.14
N ARG A 112 0.83 12.93 -15.76
CA ARG A 112 -0.32 12.15 -16.20
C ARG A 112 -0.80 11.13 -15.16
N ALA A 113 -0.24 11.11 -13.94
CA ALA A 113 -0.63 10.13 -12.92
C ALA A 113 -2.13 10.11 -12.61
N TYR A 114 -2.83 11.26 -12.69
CA TYR A 114 -4.28 11.36 -12.48
C TYR A 114 -5.13 11.10 -13.74
N ALA A 115 -4.48 10.93 -14.89
CA ALA A 115 -5.16 10.77 -16.16
C ALA A 115 -5.72 9.34 -16.28
N PRO A 116 -6.93 9.15 -16.85
CA PRO A 116 -7.52 7.82 -17.02
C PRO A 116 -6.58 6.83 -17.74
N GLU A 117 -5.80 7.30 -18.70
CA GLU A 117 -4.87 6.47 -19.48
C GLU A 117 -3.80 5.84 -18.57
N PHE A 118 -3.30 6.57 -17.58
CA PHE A 118 -2.34 6.06 -16.59
C PHE A 118 -3.00 4.97 -15.75
N HIS A 119 -4.20 5.22 -15.25
CA HIS A 119 -4.93 4.27 -14.42
C HIS A 119 -5.20 2.96 -15.17
N VAL A 120 -5.63 3.06 -16.44
CA VAL A 120 -5.92 1.93 -17.32
C VAL A 120 -4.66 1.11 -17.61
N LEU A 121 -3.57 1.77 -17.96
CA LEU A 121 -2.30 1.12 -18.25
C LEU A 121 -1.79 0.33 -17.04
N VAL A 122 -1.73 0.98 -15.88
CA VAL A 122 -1.28 0.36 -14.62
C VAL A 122 -2.11 -0.87 -14.28
N ASN A 123 -3.45 -0.74 -14.25
CA ASN A 123 -4.31 -1.86 -13.88
C ASN A 123 -4.27 -2.99 -14.93
N THR A 124 -4.03 -2.68 -16.20
CA THR A 124 -3.84 -3.70 -17.26
C THR A 124 -2.58 -4.52 -17.03
N VAL A 125 -1.47 -3.87 -16.64
CA VAL A 125 -0.21 -4.54 -16.30
C VAL A 125 -0.41 -5.44 -15.08
N LEU A 126 -1.04 -4.93 -14.02
CA LEU A 126 -1.33 -5.68 -12.80
C LEU A 126 -2.24 -6.90 -13.08
N ALA A 127 -3.25 -6.76 -13.96
CA ALA A 127 -4.09 -7.87 -14.38
C ALA A 127 -3.29 -8.98 -15.08
N LEU A 128 -2.35 -8.59 -15.94
CA LEU A 128 -1.45 -9.51 -16.65
C LEU A 128 -0.51 -10.23 -15.67
N GLU A 129 0.09 -9.51 -14.72
CA GLU A 129 0.95 -10.09 -13.68
C GLU A 129 0.20 -11.16 -12.88
N LEU A 130 -1.00 -10.83 -12.37
CA LEU A 130 -1.84 -11.75 -11.61
C LEU A 130 -2.22 -12.98 -12.43
N PHE A 131 -2.61 -12.79 -13.69
CA PHE A 131 -2.97 -13.88 -14.59
C PHE A 131 -1.80 -14.85 -14.79
N LEU A 132 -0.63 -14.33 -15.15
CA LEU A 132 0.55 -15.14 -15.43
C LEU A 132 1.05 -15.85 -14.17
N ALA A 133 1.15 -15.13 -13.04
CA ALA A 133 1.58 -15.70 -11.77
C ALA A 133 0.62 -16.80 -11.28
N THR A 134 -0.69 -16.58 -11.36
CA THR A 134 -1.70 -17.58 -11.01
C THR A 134 -1.60 -18.81 -11.90
N TYR A 135 -1.47 -18.62 -13.22
CA TYR A 135 -1.30 -19.74 -14.14
C TYR A 135 -0.06 -20.57 -13.79
N VAL A 136 1.10 -19.92 -13.68
CA VAL A 136 2.39 -20.56 -13.37
C VAL A 136 2.33 -21.31 -12.03
N ALA A 137 1.81 -20.67 -10.99
CA ALA A 137 1.65 -21.29 -9.67
C ALA A 137 0.72 -22.51 -9.74
N ALA A 138 -0.45 -22.40 -10.38
CA ALA A 138 -1.37 -23.53 -10.52
C ALA A 138 -0.73 -24.72 -11.27
N ARG A 139 0.04 -24.46 -12.34
CA ARG A 139 0.79 -25.51 -13.05
C ARG A 139 1.83 -26.18 -12.15
N CYS A 140 2.54 -25.40 -11.34
CA CYS A 140 3.58 -25.87 -10.41
C CYS A 140 3.01 -26.66 -9.22
N PHE A 141 1.85 -26.25 -8.70
CA PHE A 141 1.11 -26.95 -7.65
C PHE A 141 0.51 -28.27 -8.14
N GLY A 142 0.38 -28.43 -9.45
CA GLY A 142 0.05 -29.71 -10.08
C GLY A 142 -1.38 -29.83 -10.57
N PHE A 143 -2.10 -28.72 -10.66
CA PHE A 143 -3.38 -28.67 -11.35
C PHE A 143 -3.25 -29.00 -12.84
N GLY A 144 -4.36 -29.31 -13.51
CA GLY A 144 -4.43 -29.53 -14.96
C GLY A 144 -4.45 -28.22 -15.75
N LEU A 145 -4.26 -28.28 -17.07
CA LEU A 145 -4.22 -27.08 -17.93
C LEU A 145 -5.52 -26.25 -17.82
N VAL A 146 -6.66 -26.93 -17.86
CA VAL A 146 -7.99 -26.31 -17.78
C VAL A 146 -8.15 -25.57 -16.45
N VAL A 147 -7.91 -26.26 -15.33
CA VAL A 147 -8.02 -25.66 -13.99
C VAL A 147 -7.08 -24.46 -13.83
N SER A 148 -5.82 -24.57 -14.30
CA SER A 148 -4.86 -23.47 -14.24
C SER A 148 -5.29 -22.27 -15.09
N SER A 149 -5.83 -22.51 -16.28
CA SER A 149 -6.29 -21.43 -17.18
C SER A 149 -7.54 -20.75 -16.62
N MET A 150 -8.50 -21.52 -16.12
CA MET A 150 -9.69 -21.01 -15.44
C MET A 150 -9.31 -20.13 -14.25
N ALA A 151 -8.45 -20.62 -13.36
CA ALA A 151 -8.01 -19.88 -12.18
C ALA A 151 -7.28 -18.58 -12.54
N ALA A 152 -6.44 -18.63 -13.59
CA ALA A 152 -5.71 -17.47 -14.09
C ALA A 152 -6.64 -16.36 -14.58
N TRP A 153 -7.74 -16.70 -15.26
CA TRP A 153 -8.77 -15.73 -15.65
C TRP A 153 -9.61 -15.25 -14.46
N MET A 154 -10.04 -16.17 -13.60
CA MET A 154 -10.90 -15.84 -12.45
C MET A 154 -10.22 -14.84 -11.50
N THR A 155 -8.92 -14.97 -11.27
CA THR A 155 -8.19 -14.16 -10.28
C THR A 155 -8.30 -12.64 -10.55
N PRO A 156 -7.85 -12.10 -11.70
CA PRO A 156 -8.01 -10.68 -11.98
C PRO A 156 -9.48 -10.26 -12.05
N LEU A 157 -10.38 -11.09 -12.58
CA LEU A 157 -11.81 -10.75 -12.69
C LEU A 157 -12.54 -10.64 -11.36
N LEU A 158 -12.10 -11.40 -10.35
CA LEU A 158 -12.66 -11.34 -9.01
C LEU A 158 -12.13 -10.15 -8.20
N LEU A 159 -10.89 -9.75 -8.46
CA LEU A 159 -10.14 -8.81 -7.63
C LEU A 159 -10.00 -7.40 -8.20
N LEU A 160 -10.06 -7.24 -9.51
CA LEU A 160 -9.92 -5.96 -10.21
C LEU A 160 -11.28 -5.46 -10.71
N PRO A 161 -11.41 -4.14 -10.94
CA PRO A 161 -12.68 -3.50 -11.27
C PRO A 161 -13.12 -3.72 -12.73
N TYR A 162 -13.31 -4.99 -13.13
CA TYR A 162 -13.88 -5.34 -14.44
C TYR A 162 -15.39 -5.06 -14.52
N PHE A 163 -16.08 -5.08 -13.38
CA PHE A 163 -17.54 -4.96 -13.30
C PHE A 163 -17.98 -3.75 -12.45
N GLY A 164 -17.19 -2.68 -12.47
CA GLY A 164 -17.30 -1.59 -11.50
C GLY A 164 -16.54 -1.94 -10.21
N PHE A 165 -17.23 -2.04 -9.08
CA PHE A 165 -16.58 -2.52 -7.85
C PHE A 165 -16.13 -3.98 -7.99
N PRO A 166 -14.95 -4.36 -7.45
CA PRO A 166 -14.52 -5.76 -7.41
C PRO A 166 -15.55 -6.68 -6.74
N LEU A 167 -15.55 -7.94 -7.15
CA LEU A 167 -16.49 -8.95 -6.62
C LEU A 167 -16.11 -9.46 -5.23
N LEU A 168 -14.85 -9.27 -4.84
CA LEU A 168 -14.29 -9.59 -3.53
C LEU A 168 -13.78 -8.32 -2.86
N TYR A 169 -13.17 -8.46 -1.67
CA TYR A 169 -12.67 -7.32 -0.92
C TYR A 169 -11.83 -6.36 -1.79
N PRO A 170 -12.19 -5.06 -1.89
CA PRO A 170 -11.68 -4.13 -2.90
C PRO A 170 -10.29 -3.56 -2.57
N LEU A 171 -9.41 -4.35 -1.94
CA LEU A 171 -8.05 -3.92 -1.59
C LEU A 171 -7.28 -3.47 -2.83
N LEU A 172 -7.38 -4.19 -3.95
CA LEU A 172 -6.64 -3.88 -5.18
C LEU A 172 -7.19 -2.66 -5.91
N THR A 173 -8.36 -2.15 -5.51
CA THR A 173 -8.89 -0.89 -6.00
C THR A 173 -8.30 0.29 -5.23
N PHE A 174 -8.07 0.13 -3.93
CA PHE A 174 -7.47 1.14 -3.05
C PHE A 174 -5.94 1.13 -3.07
N SER A 175 -5.34 -0.04 -3.26
CA SER A 175 -3.89 -0.26 -3.27
C SER A 175 -3.53 -1.25 -4.38
N PRO A 176 -3.58 -0.84 -5.66
CA PRO A 176 -3.42 -1.76 -6.79
C PRO A 176 -2.13 -2.55 -6.80
N HIS A 177 -1.03 -1.96 -6.31
CA HIS A 177 0.27 -2.61 -6.17
C HIS A 177 0.25 -3.88 -5.30
N ALA A 178 -0.78 -4.10 -4.48
CA ALA A 178 -0.97 -5.38 -3.80
C ALA A 178 -1.03 -6.56 -4.81
N ALA A 179 -1.50 -6.33 -6.04
CA ALA A 179 -1.51 -7.31 -7.12
C ALA A 179 -0.10 -7.80 -7.51
N THR A 180 0.89 -6.91 -7.56
CA THR A 180 2.30 -7.31 -7.80
C THR A 180 2.82 -8.13 -6.62
N THR A 181 2.61 -7.69 -5.39
CA THR A 181 2.99 -8.45 -4.18
C THR A 181 2.36 -9.85 -4.16
N MET A 182 1.09 -9.97 -4.57
CA MET A 182 0.40 -11.26 -4.72
C MET A 182 1.04 -12.13 -5.80
N SER A 183 1.34 -11.54 -6.96
CA SER A 183 1.97 -12.22 -8.09
C SER A 183 3.35 -12.76 -7.71
N GLU A 184 4.16 -11.95 -7.03
CA GLU A 184 5.47 -12.36 -6.52
C GLU A 184 5.35 -13.48 -5.47
N ASN A 185 4.40 -13.40 -4.55
CA ASN A 185 4.14 -14.45 -3.57
C ASN A 185 3.82 -15.80 -4.26
N LEU A 186 2.95 -15.79 -5.27
CA LEU A 186 2.63 -16.98 -6.07
C LEU A 186 3.84 -17.53 -6.82
N LEU A 187 4.67 -16.66 -7.40
CA LEU A 187 5.89 -17.06 -8.11
C LEU A 187 6.97 -17.61 -7.17
N ILE A 188 7.11 -17.07 -5.96
CA ILE A 188 7.95 -17.62 -4.90
C ILE A 188 7.49 -19.04 -4.54
N LEU A 189 6.19 -19.22 -4.27
CA LEU A 189 5.62 -20.54 -3.97
C LEU A 189 5.83 -21.51 -5.15
N ALA A 190 5.64 -21.04 -6.39
CA ALA A 190 5.87 -21.83 -7.60
C ALA A 190 7.34 -22.27 -7.72
N ALA A 191 8.29 -21.35 -7.52
CA ALA A 191 9.72 -21.65 -7.51
C ALA A 191 10.08 -22.64 -6.39
N PHE A 192 9.53 -22.44 -5.19
CA PHE A 192 9.73 -23.32 -4.04
C PHE A 192 9.26 -24.76 -4.33
N THR A 193 8.16 -24.96 -5.05
CA THR A 193 7.73 -26.32 -5.45
C THR A 193 8.71 -27.04 -6.37
N ARG A 194 9.59 -26.32 -7.07
CA ARG A 194 10.52 -26.87 -8.06
C ARG A 194 11.91 -27.16 -7.50
N LEU A 195 12.23 -26.64 -6.31
CA LEU A 195 13.47 -26.92 -5.60
C LEU A 195 13.61 -28.42 -5.31
N GLY A 196 14.79 -28.98 -5.62
CA GLY A 196 15.12 -30.38 -5.36
C GLY A 196 14.41 -31.40 -6.25
N ARG A 197 13.51 -30.97 -7.15
CA ARG A 197 12.90 -31.86 -8.14
C ARG A 197 13.87 -32.14 -9.29
N PRO A 198 14.09 -33.41 -9.67
CA PRO A 198 14.99 -33.74 -10.77
C PRO A 198 14.48 -33.19 -12.11
N LEU A 199 15.41 -32.93 -13.02
CA LEU A 199 15.12 -32.64 -14.42
C LEU A 199 14.56 -33.90 -15.10
N LYS A 200 14.10 -33.76 -16.36
CA LYS A 200 13.49 -34.87 -17.10
C LYS A 200 14.44 -36.05 -17.35
N ASP A 201 15.74 -35.77 -17.38
CA ASP A 201 16.81 -36.76 -17.50
C ASP A 201 17.13 -37.45 -16.15
N GLY A 202 16.40 -37.12 -15.08
CA GLY A 202 16.60 -37.66 -13.74
C GLY A 202 17.69 -36.95 -12.94
N THR A 203 18.40 -35.97 -13.52
CA THR A 203 19.50 -35.28 -12.84
C THR A 203 18.97 -34.14 -11.94
N SER A 204 19.48 -34.05 -10.71
CA SER A 204 19.26 -32.89 -9.85
C SER A 204 20.33 -31.84 -10.14
N SER A 205 19.99 -30.83 -10.93
CA SER A 205 20.91 -29.72 -11.21
C SER A 205 20.95 -28.75 -10.03
N LEU A 206 22.05 -28.75 -9.27
CA LEU A 206 22.32 -27.79 -8.20
C LEU A 206 22.20 -26.34 -8.72
N TRP A 207 22.64 -26.10 -9.96
CA TRP A 207 22.53 -24.80 -10.62
C TRP A 207 21.07 -24.34 -10.77
N LYS A 208 20.17 -25.23 -11.21
CA LYS A 208 18.74 -24.93 -11.32
C LYS A 208 18.17 -24.53 -9.96
N ASP A 209 18.49 -25.27 -8.89
CA ASP A 209 18.01 -24.94 -7.55
C ASP A 209 18.63 -23.64 -7.01
N ALA A 210 19.90 -23.36 -7.30
CA ALA A 210 20.55 -22.10 -6.95
C ALA A 210 19.88 -20.90 -7.66
N MET A 211 19.54 -21.03 -8.94
CA MET A 211 18.81 -20.00 -9.69
C MET A 211 17.40 -19.77 -9.14
N LEU A 212 16.69 -20.84 -8.78
CA LEU A 212 15.38 -20.73 -8.12
C LEU A 212 15.49 -20.06 -6.74
N CYS A 213 16.52 -20.40 -5.96
CA CYS A 213 16.80 -19.75 -4.69
C CYS A 213 17.08 -18.25 -4.89
N ALA A 214 17.92 -17.90 -5.86
CA ALA A 214 18.20 -16.51 -6.20
C ALA A 214 16.93 -15.75 -6.60
N ALA A 215 16.07 -16.33 -7.43
CA ALA A 215 14.78 -15.75 -7.81
C ALA A 215 13.87 -15.53 -6.58
N ILE A 216 13.77 -16.51 -5.68
CA ILE A 216 13.02 -16.38 -4.42
C ILE A 216 13.57 -15.22 -3.58
N THR A 217 14.88 -15.16 -3.38
CA THR A 217 15.53 -14.10 -2.60
C THR A 217 15.33 -12.72 -3.23
N LEU A 218 15.42 -12.61 -4.55
CA LEU A 218 15.20 -11.34 -5.26
C LEU A 218 13.76 -10.85 -5.16
N MET A 219 12.76 -11.73 -5.28
CA MET A 219 11.36 -11.35 -5.09
C MET A 219 11.06 -10.95 -3.64
N LEU A 220 11.59 -11.69 -2.65
CA LEU A 220 11.48 -11.30 -1.24
C LEU A 220 12.14 -9.93 -0.98
N ALA A 221 13.32 -9.71 -1.55
CA ALA A 221 14.03 -8.43 -1.46
C ALA A 221 13.21 -7.30 -2.09
N HIS A 222 12.70 -7.50 -3.30
CA HIS A 222 11.87 -6.53 -4.01
C HIS A 222 10.66 -6.11 -3.17
N MET A 223 9.80 -7.06 -2.78
CA MET A 223 8.62 -6.82 -1.92
C MET A 223 8.97 -6.03 -0.65
N THR A 224 10.13 -6.31 -0.05
CA THR A 224 10.55 -5.68 1.21
C THR A 224 11.11 -4.27 1.01
N ILE A 225 11.81 -4.01 -0.10
CA ILE A 225 12.39 -2.70 -0.42
C ILE A 225 11.28 -1.67 -0.63
N TRP A 226 10.25 -2.02 -1.39
CA TRP A 226 9.25 -1.06 -1.81
C TRP A 226 8.05 -1.00 -0.87
N SER A 227 7.72 -2.08 -0.17
CA SER A 227 6.64 -2.11 0.83
C SER A 227 7.00 -2.97 2.05
N PRO A 228 7.90 -2.50 2.93
CA PRO A 228 8.37 -3.29 4.08
C PRO A 228 7.25 -3.69 5.04
N LEU A 229 6.19 -2.89 5.14
CA LEU A 229 5.04 -3.18 6.02
C LEU A 229 4.16 -4.31 5.50
N ALA A 230 4.13 -4.51 4.19
CA ALA A 230 3.35 -5.58 3.59
C ALA A 230 3.86 -6.97 3.99
N VAL A 231 5.09 -7.09 4.54
CA VAL A 231 5.63 -8.33 5.11
C VAL A 231 4.63 -8.99 6.05
N SER A 232 3.95 -8.21 6.89
CA SER A 232 2.94 -8.73 7.82
C SER A 232 1.72 -9.37 7.14
N LEU A 233 1.44 -8.98 5.88
CA LEU A 233 0.31 -9.48 5.10
C LEU A 233 0.69 -10.71 4.27
N TRP A 234 1.81 -10.67 3.56
CA TRP A 234 2.18 -11.72 2.62
C TRP A 234 2.95 -12.87 3.28
N LEU A 235 3.73 -12.63 4.34
CA LEU A 235 4.57 -13.66 4.96
C LEU A 235 3.77 -14.83 5.56
N PRO A 236 2.65 -14.62 6.28
CA PRO A 236 1.86 -15.74 6.81
C PRO A 236 1.37 -16.70 5.72
N SER A 237 0.87 -16.16 4.61
CA SER A 237 0.42 -16.98 3.47
C SER A 237 1.58 -17.77 2.86
N LEU A 238 2.75 -17.13 2.70
CA LEU A 238 3.94 -17.75 2.14
C LEU A 238 4.43 -18.92 3.02
N VAL A 239 4.48 -18.72 4.34
CA VAL A 239 4.95 -19.74 5.30
C VAL A 239 3.99 -20.93 5.35
N VAL A 240 2.69 -20.69 5.51
CA VAL A 240 1.70 -21.78 5.67
C VAL A 240 1.56 -22.58 4.37
N LEU A 241 1.45 -21.91 3.23
CA LEU A 241 1.36 -22.58 1.93
C LEU A 241 2.68 -23.25 1.55
N GLY A 242 3.82 -22.59 1.82
CA GLY A 242 5.15 -23.16 1.64
C GLY A 242 5.33 -24.45 2.43
N PHE A 243 4.89 -24.49 3.69
CA PHE A 243 4.88 -25.71 4.49
C PHE A 243 3.99 -26.81 3.89
N GLY A 244 2.79 -26.47 3.41
CA GLY A 244 1.93 -27.41 2.68
C GLY A 244 2.62 -28.01 1.45
N LEU A 245 3.30 -27.19 0.67
CA LEU A 245 4.05 -27.59 -0.53
C LEU A 245 5.31 -28.39 -0.18
N PHE A 246 5.93 -28.12 0.97
CA PHE A 246 7.02 -28.93 1.50
C PHE A 246 6.56 -30.36 1.78
N LEU A 247 5.36 -30.55 2.34
CA LEU A 247 4.77 -31.87 2.58
C LEU A 247 4.40 -32.64 1.29
N THR A 248 4.34 -31.97 0.13
CA THR A 248 4.13 -32.65 -1.18
C THR A 248 5.41 -33.23 -1.79
N SER A 249 6.54 -33.15 -1.10
CA SER A 249 7.83 -33.62 -1.64
C SER A 249 7.84 -35.14 -1.83
N ALA A 250 8.26 -35.59 -3.01
CA ALA A 250 8.22 -37.01 -3.38
C ALA A 250 9.43 -37.81 -2.86
N THR A 251 10.56 -37.15 -2.63
CA THR A 251 11.81 -37.81 -2.24
C THR A 251 12.49 -37.11 -1.06
N ARG A 252 13.32 -37.85 -0.32
CA ARG A 252 14.17 -37.28 0.74
C ARG A 252 15.16 -36.24 0.19
N GLY A 253 15.61 -36.38 -1.05
CA GLY A 253 16.47 -35.41 -1.73
C GLY A 253 15.75 -34.08 -1.99
N GLU A 254 14.49 -34.14 -2.43
CA GLU A 254 13.65 -32.95 -2.62
C GLU A 254 13.44 -32.21 -1.28
N VAL A 255 13.12 -32.96 -0.22
CA VAL A 255 12.96 -32.44 1.15
C VAL A 255 14.22 -31.70 1.62
N ARG A 256 15.40 -32.35 1.52
CA ARG A 256 16.68 -31.76 1.93
C ARG A 256 16.99 -30.48 1.15
N SER A 257 16.77 -30.50 -0.17
CA SER A 257 17.05 -29.36 -1.04
C SER A 257 16.14 -28.17 -0.72
N LYS A 258 14.84 -28.41 -0.51
CA LYS A 258 13.88 -27.37 -0.10
C LYS A 258 14.27 -26.74 1.24
N ILE A 259 14.62 -27.54 2.24
CA ILE A 259 15.05 -27.02 3.56
C ILE A 259 16.33 -26.19 3.39
N MET A 260 17.36 -26.75 2.76
CA MET A 260 18.64 -26.08 2.59
C MET A 260 18.48 -24.74 1.86
N TRP A 261 17.82 -24.72 0.71
CA TRP A 261 17.65 -23.50 -0.08
C TRP A 261 16.67 -22.50 0.54
N ALA A 262 15.62 -22.94 1.23
CA ALA A 262 14.75 -22.04 1.99
C ALA A 262 15.50 -21.38 3.14
N VAL A 263 16.34 -22.13 3.87
CA VAL A 263 17.19 -21.59 4.93
C VAL A 263 18.19 -20.59 4.34
N VAL A 264 18.85 -20.92 3.22
CA VAL A 264 19.76 -19.98 2.54
C VAL A 264 19.04 -18.70 2.13
N ALA A 265 17.89 -18.81 1.46
CA ALA A 265 17.11 -17.64 1.03
C ALA A 265 16.67 -16.78 2.22
N PHE A 266 16.20 -17.42 3.30
CA PHE A 266 15.78 -16.74 4.52
C PHE A 266 16.94 -16.06 5.24
N LEU A 267 18.10 -16.73 5.38
CA LEU A 267 19.28 -16.15 6.02
C LEU A 267 19.79 -14.95 5.25
N ILE A 268 19.85 -15.02 3.90
CA ILE A 268 20.20 -13.86 3.08
C ILE A 268 19.19 -12.75 3.29
N TRP A 269 17.89 -13.04 3.18
CA TRP A 269 16.85 -12.02 3.34
C TRP A 269 16.87 -11.37 4.72
N VAL A 270 16.94 -12.13 5.81
CA VAL A 270 17.01 -11.58 7.18
C VAL A 270 18.29 -10.76 7.40
N SER A 271 19.44 -11.21 6.86
CA SER A 271 20.71 -10.51 7.05
C SER A 271 20.72 -9.10 6.42
N PHE A 272 20.07 -8.94 5.27
CA PHE A 272 20.03 -7.65 4.56
C PHE A 272 18.80 -6.80 4.89
N PHE A 273 17.64 -7.43 5.09
CA PHE A 273 16.36 -6.74 5.19
C PHE A 273 15.71 -6.85 6.57
N GLY A 274 16.15 -7.79 7.42
CA GLY A 274 15.50 -8.06 8.71
C GLY A 274 15.53 -6.86 9.66
N VAL A 275 16.69 -6.21 9.81
CA VAL A 275 16.83 -5.01 10.68
C VAL A 275 15.98 -3.85 10.14
N TYR A 276 16.01 -3.64 8.83
CA TYR A 276 15.23 -2.60 8.16
C TYR A 276 13.73 -2.82 8.32
N ALA A 277 13.22 -4.00 7.98
CA ALA A 277 11.80 -4.35 8.11
C ALA A 277 11.34 -4.29 9.57
N TYR A 278 12.13 -4.83 10.50
CA TYR A 278 11.82 -4.78 11.93
C TYR A 278 11.75 -3.34 12.46
N GLY A 279 12.68 -2.48 12.04
CA GLY A 279 12.68 -1.05 12.37
C GLY A 279 11.35 -0.38 12.01
N GLN A 280 10.74 -0.77 10.88
CA GLN A 280 9.45 -0.21 10.46
C GLN A 280 8.28 -0.60 11.36
N PHE A 281 8.30 -1.79 11.97
CA PHE A 281 7.25 -2.19 12.90
C PHE A 281 7.47 -1.66 14.31
N ILE A 282 8.74 -1.45 14.70
CA ILE A 282 9.09 -1.19 16.10
C ILE A 282 8.92 0.27 16.52
N TYR A 283 9.03 1.23 15.60
CA TYR A 283 8.76 2.64 15.89
C TYR A 283 7.42 3.03 15.27
N THR A 284 6.32 2.56 15.86
CA THR A 284 4.96 2.81 15.39
C THR A 284 4.01 3.08 16.55
N THR A 285 3.01 3.93 16.32
CA THR A 285 1.93 4.22 17.28
C THR A 285 1.30 2.95 17.87
N THR A 286 1.01 1.94 17.04
CA THR A 286 0.37 0.70 17.52
C THR A 286 1.19 -0.06 18.55
N ARG A 287 2.52 -0.05 18.43
CA ARG A 287 3.38 -0.70 19.42
C ARG A 287 3.31 0.02 20.77
N PHE A 288 3.28 1.35 20.76
CA PHE A 288 3.36 2.16 21.97
C PHE A 288 2.00 2.34 22.64
N TRP A 289 0.91 2.51 21.89
CA TRP A 289 -0.42 2.80 22.44
C TRP A 289 -1.53 1.91 21.88
N GLY A 290 -1.23 0.69 21.43
CA GLY A 290 -2.22 -0.27 20.95
C GLY A 290 -3.52 -0.33 21.76
N PRO A 291 -3.48 -0.43 23.11
CA PRO A 291 -4.68 -0.45 23.95
C PRO A 291 -5.55 0.82 23.91
N GLU A 292 -4.97 1.99 23.64
CA GLU A 292 -5.67 3.28 23.61
C GLU A 292 -6.37 3.54 22.27
N LEU A 293 -6.00 2.79 21.22
CA LEU A 293 -6.52 2.99 19.88
C LEU A 293 -7.87 2.31 19.68
N GLU A 294 -8.78 3.02 19.01
CA GLU A 294 -10.02 2.48 18.48
C GLU A 294 -9.70 1.37 17.46
N ASN A 295 -10.36 0.23 17.64
CA ASN A 295 -10.27 -0.88 16.70
C ASN A 295 -11.48 -0.90 15.78
N TYR A 296 -11.51 0.03 14.83
CA TYR A 296 -12.56 0.06 13.81
C TYR A 296 -12.57 -1.18 12.90
N THR A 297 -11.51 -2.01 12.95
CA THR A 297 -11.42 -3.25 12.19
C THR A 297 -12.02 -4.47 12.91
N ALA A 298 -12.52 -4.33 14.15
CA ALA A 298 -13.16 -5.40 14.91
C ALA A 298 -14.60 -5.70 14.45
N GLU A 299 -14.81 -5.84 13.13
CA GLU A 299 -16.11 -6.15 12.54
C GLU A 299 -16.01 -7.37 11.62
N TRP A 300 -17.11 -8.11 11.46
CA TRP A 300 -17.15 -9.31 10.63
C TRP A 300 -16.70 -9.09 9.19
N GLN A 301 -17.00 -7.93 8.61
CA GLN A 301 -16.58 -7.59 7.25
C GLN A 301 -15.06 -7.50 7.05
N PHE A 302 -14.29 -7.34 8.12
CA PHE A 302 -12.82 -7.30 8.11
C PHE A 302 -12.17 -8.66 8.41
N VAL A 303 -12.96 -9.70 8.70
CA VAL A 303 -12.45 -11.06 8.90
C VAL A 303 -12.22 -11.76 7.57
N SER A 304 -13.18 -11.67 6.65
CA SER A 304 -13.15 -12.34 5.36
C SER A 304 -14.15 -11.72 4.40
N SER A 305 -13.86 -11.83 3.11
CA SER A 305 -14.79 -11.54 2.00
C SER A 305 -16.10 -12.35 2.12
N TRP A 306 -16.10 -13.48 2.86
CA TRP A 306 -17.32 -14.25 3.17
C TRP A 306 -18.37 -13.42 3.92
N PHE A 307 -17.93 -12.58 4.85
CA PHE A 307 -18.83 -11.89 5.79
C PHE A 307 -19.30 -10.53 5.29
N ARG A 308 -18.92 -10.12 4.08
CA ARG A 308 -19.32 -8.81 3.56
C ARG A 308 -20.79 -8.83 3.11
N PRO A 309 -21.63 -7.91 3.59
CA PRO A 309 -23.07 -7.94 3.34
C PRO A 309 -23.43 -7.60 1.88
N LEU A 310 -22.66 -6.72 1.24
CA LEU A 310 -22.94 -6.22 -0.12
C LEU A 310 -22.36 -7.11 -1.23
N GLU A 311 -21.52 -8.08 -0.90
CA GLU A 311 -20.76 -8.88 -1.88
C GLU A 311 -21.13 -10.37 -1.76
N GLN A 312 -22.27 -10.76 -2.37
CA GLN A 312 -22.68 -12.17 -2.41
C GLN A 312 -21.63 -13.09 -3.06
N ALA A 313 -20.83 -12.53 -3.98
CA ALA A 313 -19.76 -13.25 -4.66
C ALA A 313 -18.70 -13.80 -3.69
N GLY A 314 -18.37 -13.09 -2.60
CA GLY A 314 -17.43 -13.59 -1.59
C GLY A 314 -17.86 -14.90 -0.95
N LYS A 315 -19.14 -14.99 -0.55
CA LYS A 315 -19.74 -16.22 -0.01
C LYS A 315 -19.69 -17.36 -1.01
N ILE A 316 -20.06 -17.08 -2.27
CA ILE A 316 -20.09 -18.10 -3.33
C ILE A 316 -18.68 -18.61 -3.62
N VAL A 317 -17.73 -17.71 -3.90
CA VAL A 317 -16.34 -18.07 -4.26
C VAL A 317 -15.71 -18.89 -3.16
N ILE A 318 -15.79 -18.44 -1.91
CA ILE A 318 -15.15 -19.16 -0.81
C ILE A 318 -15.89 -20.47 -0.49
N SER A 319 -17.22 -20.54 -0.63
CA SER A 319 -17.98 -21.80 -0.47
C SER A 319 -17.55 -22.84 -1.50
N VAL A 320 -17.47 -22.44 -2.77
CA VAL A 320 -17.07 -23.34 -3.86
C VAL A 320 -15.58 -23.70 -3.74
N ALA A 321 -14.73 -22.78 -3.29
CA ALA A 321 -13.33 -23.06 -2.98
C ALA A 321 -13.22 -24.11 -1.87
N LEU A 322 -13.99 -23.97 -0.79
CA LEU A 322 -14.05 -24.93 0.32
C LEU A 322 -14.48 -26.32 -0.17
N PHE A 323 -15.51 -26.39 -1.02
CA PHE A 323 -15.91 -27.65 -1.64
C PHE A 323 -14.80 -28.25 -2.52
N GLY A 324 -14.11 -27.42 -3.31
CA GLY A 324 -12.95 -27.83 -4.10
C GLY A 324 -11.79 -28.36 -3.25
N LEU A 325 -11.53 -27.73 -2.11
CA LEU A 325 -10.54 -28.16 -1.12
C LEU A 325 -10.90 -29.54 -0.56
N LEU A 326 -12.16 -29.76 -0.19
CA LEU A 326 -12.66 -31.06 0.29
C LEU A 326 -12.50 -32.15 -0.77
N LEU A 327 -12.84 -31.87 -2.03
CA LEU A 327 -12.61 -32.81 -3.15
C LEU A 327 -11.12 -33.11 -3.35
N ALA A 328 -10.26 -32.10 -3.15
CA ALA A 328 -8.81 -32.25 -3.30
C ALA A 328 -8.17 -33.11 -2.20
N LEU A 329 -8.80 -33.24 -1.02
CA LEU A 329 -8.33 -34.18 0.02
C LEU A 329 -8.31 -35.64 -0.46
N PHE A 330 -9.19 -36.00 -1.39
CA PHE A 330 -9.22 -37.33 -2.01
C PHE A 330 -8.19 -37.51 -3.13
N THR A 331 -7.47 -36.46 -3.50
CA THR A 331 -6.47 -36.48 -4.57
C THR A 331 -5.08 -36.40 -3.97
N GLN A 332 -4.34 -37.51 -3.99
CA GLN A 332 -3.02 -37.61 -3.34
C GLN A 332 -2.09 -36.43 -3.67
N ARG A 333 -2.08 -36.00 -4.94
CA ARG A 333 -1.23 -34.89 -5.42
C ARG A 333 -1.58 -33.53 -4.80
N LEU A 334 -2.85 -33.26 -4.51
CA LEU A 334 -3.33 -31.96 -4.04
C LEU A 334 -3.65 -31.94 -2.54
N ARG A 335 -3.72 -33.10 -1.89
CA ARG A 335 -4.13 -33.26 -0.50
C ARG A 335 -3.38 -32.35 0.47
N ALA A 336 -2.05 -32.35 0.43
CA ALA A 336 -1.26 -31.56 1.38
C ALA A 336 -1.42 -30.05 1.18
N LEU A 337 -1.54 -29.59 -0.09
CA LEU A 337 -1.86 -28.20 -0.39
C LEU A 337 -3.26 -27.83 0.12
N ALA A 338 -4.25 -28.70 -0.10
CA ALA A 338 -5.61 -28.47 0.38
C ALA A 338 -5.67 -28.37 1.93
N ILE A 339 -4.95 -29.23 2.65
CA ILE A 339 -4.82 -29.16 4.11
C ILE A 339 -4.19 -27.82 4.53
N ALA A 340 -3.14 -27.36 3.87
CA ALA A 340 -2.49 -26.10 4.21
C ALA A 340 -3.40 -24.88 3.98
N VAL A 341 -4.18 -24.87 2.89
CA VAL A 341 -5.15 -23.80 2.64
C VAL A 341 -6.29 -23.84 3.66
N LEU A 342 -6.81 -25.03 4.00
CA LEU A 342 -7.82 -25.17 5.07
C LEU A 342 -7.29 -24.70 6.42
N ALA A 343 -6.04 -25.02 6.75
CA ALA A 343 -5.39 -24.55 7.97
C ALA A 343 -5.24 -23.03 7.96
N LEU A 344 -4.84 -22.43 6.82
CA LEU A 344 -4.76 -20.97 6.69
C LEU A 344 -6.13 -20.30 6.84
N MET A 345 -7.18 -20.86 6.22
CA MET A 345 -8.56 -20.38 6.40
C MET A 345 -8.98 -20.46 7.87
N ALA A 346 -8.67 -21.56 8.57
CA ALA A 346 -8.97 -21.72 9.99
C ALA A 346 -8.21 -20.69 10.85
N ILE A 347 -6.94 -20.41 10.54
CA ILE A 347 -6.15 -19.37 11.23
C ILE A 347 -6.75 -17.98 10.99
N LEU A 348 -7.12 -17.64 9.75
CA LEU A 348 -7.69 -16.32 9.43
C LEU A 348 -9.07 -16.13 10.06
N PHE A 349 -9.95 -17.13 9.96
CA PHE A 349 -11.30 -17.05 10.53
C PHE A 349 -11.27 -17.12 12.05
N GLY A 350 -10.47 -18.02 12.63
CA GLY A 350 -10.28 -18.13 14.08
C GLY A 350 -9.64 -16.89 14.66
N GLY A 351 -8.58 -16.37 14.03
CA GLY A 351 -7.90 -15.13 14.41
C GLY A 351 -8.80 -13.90 14.29
N GLY A 352 -9.59 -13.79 13.22
CA GLY A 352 -10.57 -12.72 13.07
C GLY A 352 -11.72 -12.80 14.06
N THR A 353 -12.20 -14.01 14.36
CA THR A 353 -13.20 -14.24 15.41
C THR A 353 -12.64 -13.82 16.77
N LEU A 354 -11.40 -14.23 17.08
CA LEU A 354 -10.71 -13.82 18.31
C LEU A 354 -10.55 -12.30 18.37
N MET A 355 -10.15 -11.65 17.27
CA MET A 355 -10.05 -10.20 17.17
C MET A 355 -11.37 -9.51 17.54
N ILE A 356 -12.51 -10.00 17.02
CA ILE A 356 -13.83 -9.42 17.32
C ILE A 356 -14.18 -9.58 18.81
N TYR A 357 -14.03 -10.79 19.37
CA TYR A 357 -14.47 -11.07 20.74
C TYR A 357 -13.55 -10.53 21.83
N THR A 358 -12.25 -10.47 21.57
CA THR A 358 -11.27 -10.03 22.58
C THR A 358 -10.85 -8.57 22.39
N ASN A 359 -11.04 -8.03 21.18
CA ASN A 359 -10.59 -6.70 20.83
C ASN A 359 -9.12 -6.41 21.19
N VAL A 360 -8.23 -7.42 21.18
CA VAL A 360 -6.80 -7.24 21.50
C VAL A 360 -5.93 -6.98 20.28
N TRP A 361 -6.39 -7.37 19.09
CA TRP A 361 -5.62 -7.22 17.86
C TRP A 361 -5.70 -5.79 17.34
N ARG A 362 -4.56 -5.16 17.09
CA ARG A 362 -4.46 -3.82 16.48
C ARG A 362 -3.73 -3.81 15.14
N GLY A 363 -3.25 -4.98 14.71
CA GLY A 363 -2.58 -5.17 13.44
C GLY A 363 -3.54 -5.08 12.24
N PRO A 364 -3.06 -5.43 11.05
CA PRO A 364 -3.88 -5.45 9.85
C PRO A 364 -5.09 -6.40 9.98
N ALA A 365 -6.20 -6.06 9.34
CA ALA A 365 -7.39 -6.91 9.33
C ALA A 365 -7.10 -8.27 8.65
N PRO A 366 -7.64 -9.40 9.14
CA PRO A 366 -7.44 -10.71 8.53
C PRO A 366 -7.83 -10.78 7.05
N VAL A 367 -8.85 -10.03 6.62
CA VAL A 367 -9.24 -9.95 5.20
C VAL A 367 -8.10 -9.45 4.31
N TYR A 368 -7.18 -8.62 4.82
CA TYR A 368 -6.03 -8.15 4.05
C TYR A 368 -5.04 -9.28 3.76
N ALA A 369 -4.86 -10.21 4.70
CA ALA A 369 -4.07 -11.41 4.47
C ALA A 369 -4.81 -12.42 3.59
N GLU A 370 -6.14 -12.53 3.71
CA GLU A 370 -6.98 -13.38 2.84
C GLU A 370 -6.81 -13.01 1.36
N VAL A 371 -6.67 -11.73 1.03
CA VAL A 371 -6.48 -11.28 -0.36
C VAL A 371 -5.30 -11.97 -1.04
N PHE A 372 -4.20 -12.24 -0.32
CA PHE A 372 -3.04 -12.97 -0.85
C PHE A 372 -3.30 -14.46 -1.13
N VAL A 373 -4.38 -15.00 -0.60
CA VAL A 373 -4.78 -16.42 -0.76
C VAL A 373 -5.89 -16.58 -1.81
N ILE A 374 -6.59 -15.51 -2.18
CA ILE A 374 -7.67 -15.55 -3.18
C ILE A 374 -7.27 -16.22 -4.50
N PRO A 375 -6.06 -16.00 -5.07
CA PRO A 375 -5.66 -16.73 -6.28
C PRO A 375 -5.65 -18.25 -6.09
N VAL A 376 -5.29 -18.72 -4.89
CA VAL A 376 -5.34 -20.14 -4.54
C VAL A 376 -6.79 -20.60 -4.35
N TYR A 377 -7.67 -19.78 -3.78
CA TYR A 377 -9.11 -20.07 -3.77
C TYR A 377 -9.66 -20.23 -5.18
N ALA A 378 -9.28 -19.36 -6.12
CA ALA A 378 -9.67 -19.46 -7.53
C ALA A 378 -9.21 -20.78 -8.17
N MET A 379 -8.01 -21.28 -7.81
CA MET A 379 -7.54 -22.62 -8.24
C MET A 379 -8.46 -23.73 -7.72
N PHE A 380 -8.90 -23.66 -6.47
CA PHE A 380 -9.80 -24.67 -5.90
C PHE A 380 -11.25 -24.54 -6.38
N VAL A 381 -11.73 -23.33 -6.70
CA VAL A 381 -13.01 -23.13 -7.38
C VAL A 381 -12.98 -23.78 -8.76
N ALA A 382 -11.95 -23.47 -9.56
CA ALA A 382 -11.79 -24.08 -10.88
C ALA A 382 -11.65 -25.60 -10.79
N TYR A 383 -10.93 -26.10 -9.78
CA TYR A 383 -10.81 -27.54 -9.52
C TYR A 383 -12.17 -28.16 -9.18
N ALA A 384 -12.97 -27.53 -8.31
CA ALA A 384 -14.31 -27.98 -7.94
C ALA A 384 -15.20 -28.12 -9.18
N VAL A 385 -15.25 -27.09 -10.03
CA VAL A 385 -16.06 -27.09 -11.26
C VAL A 385 -15.65 -28.23 -12.19
N VAL A 386 -14.36 -28.35 -12.50
CA VAL A 386 -13.85 -29.38 -13.41
C VAL A 386 -14.05 -30.79 -12.84
N ARG A 387 -13.78 -30.99 -11.55
CA ARG A 387 -13.89 -32.30 -10.91
C ARG A 387 -15.34 -32.75 -10.78
N SER A 388 -16.25 -31.85 -10.41
CA SER A 388 -17.69 -32.14 -10.37
C SER A 388 -18.24 -32.49 -11.74
N GLY A 389 -17.84 -31.76 -12.79
CA GLY A 389 -18.22 -32.10 -14.17
C GLY A 389 -17.74 -33.49 -14.58
N ALA A 390 -16.52 -33.87 -14.18
CA ALA A 390 -16.01 -35.23 -14.42
C ALA A 390 -16.78 -36.30 -13.64
N LEU A 391 -17.09 -36.06 -12.36
CA LEU A 391 -17.88 -36.99 -11.55
C LEU A 391 -19.31 -37.16 -12.09
N LEU A 392 -19.95 -36.05 -12.52
CA LEU A 392 -21.26 -36.10 -13.15
C LEU A 392 -21.22 -36.90 -14.45
N ARG A 393 -20.21 -36.67 -15.31
CA ARG A 393 -20.01 -37.46 -16.51
C ARG A 393 -19.87 -38.94 -16.18
N ASP A 394 -19.03 -39.28 -15.21
CA ASP A 394 -18.76 -40.67 -14.83
C ASP A 394 -20.04 -41.33 -14.27
N ALA A 395 -20.86 -40.59 -13.51
CA ALA A 395 -22.17 -41.04 -13.03
C ALA A 395 -23.18 -41.23 -14.18
N VAL A 396 -23.22 -40.31 -15.15
CA VAL A 396 -24.08 -40.45 -16.34
C VAL A 396 -23.67 -41.65 -17.18
N LEU A 397 -22.36 -41.86 -17.39
CA LEU A 397 -21.84 -43.03 -18.13
C LEU A 397 -22.12 -44.34 -17.39
N PHE A 398 -22.13 -44.33 -16.06
CA PHE A 398 -22.52 -45.47 -15.24
C PHE A 398 -24.01 -45.83 -15.43
N ILE A 399 -24.90 -44.82 -15.51
CA ILE A 399 -26.34 -45.02 -15.72
C ILE A 399 -26.68 -45.32 -17.19
N GLN A 400 -25.99 -44.67 -18.14
CA GLN A 400 -26.22 -44.76 -19.58
C GLN A 400 -24.91 -45.00 -20.34
N PRO A 401 -24.44 -46.27 -20.43
CA PRO A 401 -23.20 -46.60 -21.13
C PRO A 401 -23.19 -46.20 -22.61
N ASN A 402 -24.36 -46.12 -23.26
CA ASN A 402 -24.48 -45.71 -24.67
C ASN A 402 -24.21 -44.22 -24.89
N ALA A 403 -24.22 -43.38 -23.84
CA ALA A 403 -23.83 -41.97 -23.92
C ALA A 403 -22.32 -41.78 -24.21
N THR A 404 -21.52 -42.86 -24.18
CA THR A 404 -20.07 -42.81 -24.45
C THR A 404 -19.74 -42.20 -25.81
N ARG A 405 -20.53 -42.46 -26.87
CA ARG A 405 -20.31 -41.85 -28.20
C ARG A 405 -20.50 -40.34 -28.17
N LEU A 406 -21.50 -39.84 -27.45
CA LEU A 406 -21.76 -38.40 -27.29
C LEU A 406 -20.60 -37.74 -26.55
N PHE A 407 -20.15 -38.33 -25.44
CA PHE A 407 -19.03 -37.78 -24.68
C PHE A 407 -17.69 -37.88 -25.42
N GLN A 408 -17.45 -38.92 -26.21
CA GLN A 408 -16.25 -39.05 -27.05
C GLN A 408 -16.22 -38.00 -28.18
N GLN A 409 -17.37 -37.71 -28.80
CA GLN A 409 -17.48 -36.61 -29.77
C GLN A 409 -17.26 -35.25 -29.11
N LEU A 410 -17.73 -35.08 -27.87
CA LEU A 410 -17.54 -33.86 -27.08
C LEU A 410 -16.18 -33.76 -26.38
N GLN A 411 -15.36 -34.82 -26.32
CA GLN A 411 -14.10 -34.84 -25.55
C GLN A 411 -12.95 -34.02 -26.16
N PRO A 412 -12.62 -34.14 -27.47
CA PRO A 412 -11.59 -33.31 -28.09
C PRO A 412 -12.04 -31.85 -28.16
N ILE A 413 -13.34 -31.64 -28.34
CA ILE A 413 -14.02 -30.36 -28.25
C ILE A 413 -13.85 -29.79 -26.84
N GLY A 414 -14.20 -30.52 -25.77
CA GLY A 414 -14.22 -30.04 -24.39
C GLY A 414 -12.86 -29.63 -23.79
N SER A 415 -11.74 -30.19 -24.27
CA SER A 415 -10.42 -29.78 -23.77
C SER A 415 -9.86 -28.51 -24.45
N GLY A 416 -10.17 -28.27 -25.72
CA GLY A 416 -9.87 -27.02 -26.42
C GLY A 416 -10.89 -25.92 -26.11
N ILE A 417 -12.17 -26.27 -26.05
CA ILE A 417 -13.30 -25.40 -25.71
C ILE A 417 -13.25 -24.97 -24.24
N ALA A 418 -12.91 -25.83 -23.27
CA ALA A 418 -12.80 -25.37 -21.89
C ALA A 418 -11.66 -24.34 -21.69
N VAL A 419 -10.65 -24.33 -22.56
CA VAL A 419 -9.56 -23.34 -22.47
C VAL A 419 -9.84 -22.10 -23.33
N GLY A 420 -10.63 -22.18 -24.40
CA GLY A 420 -11.00 -21.05 -25.25
C GLY A 420 -12.36 -20.41 -24.95
N ILE A 421 -13.40 -21.21 -24.66
CA ILE A 421 -14.76 -20.77 -24.37
C ILE A 421 -14.96 -20.37 -22.92
N ILE A 422 -14.23 -20.91 -21.94
CA ILE A 422 -14.37 -20.38 -20.57
C ILE A 422 -13.90 -18.92 -20.52
N PRO A 423 -12.74 -18.54 -21.07
CA PRO A 423 -12.40 -17.13 -21.26
C PRO A 423 -13.44 -16.39 -22.08
N ALA A 424 -13.86 -16.90 -23.24
CA ALA A 424 -14.82 -16.20 -24.09
C ALA A 424 -16.23 -16.09 -23.50
N ALA A 425 -16.66 -17.00 -22.62
CA ALA A 425 -17.95 -17.00 -21.94
C ALA A 425 -17.89 -16.17 -20.66
N VAL A 426 -16.77 -16.17 -19.94
CA VAL A 426 -16.54 -15.24 -18.83
C VAL A 426 -16.41 -13.81 -19.34
N VAL A 427 -15.81 -13.62 -20.52
CA VAL A 427 -15.78 -12.36 -21.26
C VAL A 427 -17.17 -12.03 -21.76
N ALA A 428 -17.89 -12.91 -22.47
CA ALA A 428 -19.23 -12.62 -22.95
C ALA A 428 -20.23 -12.35 -21.81
N VAL A 429 -20.22 -13.12 -20.72
CA VAL A 429 -21.11 -12.92 -19.57
C VAL A 429 -20.68 -11.74 -18.69
N GLY A 430 -19.40 -11.36 -18.71
CA GLY A 430 -18.89 -10.23 -17.94
C GLY A 430 -18.93 -8.90 -18.67
N THR A 431 -18.49 -8.87 -19.94
CA THR A 431 -18.44 -7.67 -20.76
C THR A 431 -19.80 -7.30 -21.32
N ILE A 432 -20.65 -8.25 -21.72
CA ILE A 432 -21.97 -7.89 -22.30
C ILE A 432 -22.84 -7.14 -21.28
N PRO A 433 -22.96 -7.56 -20.00
CA PRO A 433 -23.63 -6.76 -18.98
C PRO A 433 -22.85 -5.50 -18.59
N ALA A 434 -21.51 -5.49 -18.56
CA ALA A 434 -20.76 -4.26 -18.32
C ALA A 434 -21.01 -3.20 -19.43
N PHE A 435 -21.15 -3.61 -20.68
CA PHE A 435 -21.48 -2.75 -21.82
C PHE A 435 -22.99 -2.46 -21.95
N ALA A 436 -23.88 -3.37 -21.49
CA ALA A 436 -25.34 -3.22 -21.59
C ALA A 436 -25.99 -2.57 -20.36
N ILE A 437 -25.43 -2.77 -19.16
CA ILE A 437 -25.84 -2.19 -17.88
C ILE A 437 -25.02 -0.92 -17.57
N GLY A 438 -23.76 -0.85 -18.02
CA GLY A 438 -22.94 0.36 -18.06
C GLY A 438 -23.34 1.34 -19.17
N GLY A 439 -24.60 1.32 -19.59
CA GLY A 439 -25.19 2.33 -20.46
C GLY A 439 -25.15 3.73 -19.82
N PRO A 440 -25.42 4.80 -20.61
CA PRO A 440 -24.98 6.19 -20.42
C PRO A 440 -25.45 6.95 -19.16
N ASN A 441 -26.08 6.28 -18.20
CA ASN A 441 -26.63 6.89 -16.98
C ASN A 441 -25.64 6.90 -15.81
N HIS A 442 -24.45 6.33 -15.96
CA HIS A 442 -23.34 6.57 -15.03
C HIS A 442 -22.62 7.82 -15.51
N GLU A 443 -23.06 9.00 -15.05
CA GLU A 443 -22.37 10.25 -15.33
C GLU A 443 -20.86 10.07 -15.06
N PRO A 444 -19.99 10.22 -16.08
CA PRO A 444 -18.55 10.19 -15.92
C PRO A 444 -18.15 11.32 -14.96
N GLY A 445 -18.04 11.00 -13.66
CA GLY A 445 -17.80 11.99 -12.61
C GLY A 445 -18.44 11.66 -11.25
N ARG A 446 -19.60 11.00 -11.21
CA ARG A 446 -20.33 10.77 -9.95
C ARG A 446 -19.89 9.58 -9.10
N LEU A 447 -19.21 8.59 -9.69
CA LEU A 447 -18.85 7.35 -8.98
C LEU A 447 -17.40 7.27 -8.50
N ARG A 448 -16.69 8.40 -8.47
CA ARG A 448 -15.57 8.51 -7.55
C ARG A 448 -16.16 8.81 -6.19
N ILE A 449 -16.24 7.79 -5.33
CA ILE A 449 -16.78 7.88 -3.95
C ILE A 449 -16.12 9.03 -3.13
N TYR A 450 -15.01 9.61 -3.61
CA TYR A 450 -14.33 10.76 -3.02
C TYR A 450 -13.97 11.87 -4.05
N GLY A 451 -14.77 12.03 -5.11
CA GLY A 451 -14.72 13.21 -5.97
C GLY A 451 -13.73 13.13 -7.14
N PRO A 452 -13.56 14.23 -7.90
CA PRO A 452 -12.72 14.26 -9.08
C PRO A 452 -11.24 14.04 -8.74
N ALA A 453 -10.51 13.59 -9.75
CA ALA A 453 -9.07 13.31 -9.75
C ALA A 453 -8.55 13.87 -11.10
N PRO A 454 -7.78 14.96 -11.08
CA PRO A 454 -7.36 15.71 -9.90
C PRO A 454 -8.58 16.34 -9.15
N PRO A 455 -8.47 16.58 -7.83
CA PRO A 455 -9.52 17.28 -7.10
C PRO A 455 -9.70 18.69 -7.64
N THR A 456 -10.87 19.28 -7.39
CA THR A 456 -11.12 20.68 -7.75
C THR A 456 -10.22 21.61 -6.91
N ARG A 457 -10.14 22.88 -7.32
CA ARG A 457 -9.43 23.94 -6.59
C ARG A 457 -10.41 25.04 -6.17
N PRO A 458 -11.24 24.82 -5.14
CA PRO A 458 -12.10 25.86 -4.61
C PRO A 458 -11.32 27.02 -4.00
N GLN A 459 -11.99 28.09 -3.60
CA GLN A 459 -11.35 29.36 -3.25
C GLN A 459 -10.31 29.20 -2.13
N LEU A 460 -10.67 28.55 -1.02
CA LEU A 460 -9.73 28.37 0.10
C LEU A 460 -8.51 27.56 -0.31
N VAL A 461 -8.72 26.52 -1.13
CA VAL A 461 -7.66 25.63 -1.62
C VAL A 461 -6.73 26.37 -2.58
N SER A 462 -7.27 27.22 -3.47
CA SER A 462 -6.47 28.08 -4.35
C SER A 462 -5.58 29.03 -3.55
N MET A 463 -6.14 29.69 -2.52
CA MET A 463 -5.37 30.58 -1.64
C MET A 463 -4.22 29.84 -0.94
N LEU A 464 -4.47 28.62 -0.47
CA LEU A 464 -3.45 27.78 0.15
C LEU A 464 -2.37 27.36 -0.86
N ALA A 465 -2.76 26.94 -2.06
CA ALA A 465 -1.83 26.55 -3.12
C ALA A 465 -0.87 27.71 -3.45
N ASP A 466 -1.39 28.92 -3.62
CA ASP A 466 -0.59 30.10 -3.97
C ASP A 466 0.38 30.50 -2.84
N ARG A 467 -0.01 30.30 -1.58
CA ARG A 467 0.74 30.80 -0.41
C ARG A 467 1.70 29.78 0.20
N ILE A 468 1.36 28.49 0.21
CA ILE A 468 2.13 27.47 0.95
C ILE A 468 2.43 26.19 0.17
N ALA A 469 1.98 26.04 -1.08
CA ALA A 469 2.36 24.86 -1.85
C ALA A 469 3.89 24.75 -1.94
N LEU A 470 4.38 23.52 -1.84
CA LEU A 470 5.78 23.18 -1.96
C LEU A 470 6.18 23.09 -3.43
N SER A 471 7.43 23.45 -3.70
CA SER A 471 8.10 23.17 -4.98
C SER A 471 9.58 22.89 -4.70
N PRO A 472 10.26 22.06 -5.50
CA PRO A 472 11.70 21.85 -5.35
C PRO A 472 12.47 23.18 -5.35
N GLY A 473 13.34 23.36 -4.36
CA GLY A 473 14.08 24.58 -4.12
C GLY A 473 13.27 25.76 -3.59
N SER A 474 11.96 25.65 -3.35
CA SER A 474 11.19 26.76 -2.78
C SER A 474 11.45 26.89 -1.26
N PRO A 475 11.36 28.09 -0.69
CA PRO A 475 11.31 28.25 0.77
C PRO A 475 10.14 27.47 1.37
N PHE A 476 10.32 26.93 2.57
CA PHE A 476 9.21 26.43 3.37
C PHE A 476 8.38 27.62 3.89
N ARG A 477 7.08 27.64 3.55
CA ARG A 477 6.16 28.75 3.86
C ARG A 477 5.11 28.40 4.91
N GLY A 478 5.28 27.26 5.57
CA GLY A 478 4.36 26.72 6.56
C GLY A 478 3.48 25.61 5.99
N ARG A 479 2.61 25.07 6.84
CA ARG A 479 1.62 24.04 6.51
C ARG A 479 0.22 24.45 6.95
N VAL A 480 -0.79 23.67 6.55
CA VAL A 480 -2.17 23.86 6.96
C VAL A 480 -2.63 22.77 7.92
N ALA A 481 -3.42 23.13 8.94
CA ALA A 481 -4.13 22.17 9.78
C ALA A 481 -5.63 22.29 9.49
N THR A 482 -6.31 21.15 9.26
CA THR A 482 -7.76 21.15 9.12
C THR A 482 -8.39 20.61 10.39
N LEU A 483 -9.11 21.48 11.10
CA LEU A 483 -9.80 21.20 12.35
C LEU A 483 -11.29 21.04 12.04
N SER A 484 -11.72 19.81 11.80
CA SER A 484 -13.12 19.48 11.49
C SER A 484 -13.91 19.10 12.74
N LEU A 485 -15.24 19.12 12.64
CA LEU A 485 -16.17 18.77 13.70
C LEU A 485 -15.98 19.65 14.94
N GLN A 486 -15.67 20.94 14.78
CA GLN A 486 -15.52 21.86 15.92
C GLN A 486 -16.81 22.04 16.71
N THR A 487 -17.96 22.00 16.02
CA THR A 487 -19.30 22.20 16.58
C THR A 487 -19.86 20.95 17.26
N LYS A 488 -19.28 19.77 17.03
CA LYS A 488 -19.67 18.55 17.72
C LYS A 488 -19.27 18.64 19.20
N GLU A 489 -20.18 18.42 20.14
CA GLU A 489 -19.83 18.49 21.56
C GLU A 489 -19.17 17.19 22.03
N ASP A 490 -19.69 16.05 21.59
CA ASP A 490 -19.19 14.73 21.98
C ASP A 490 -17.83 14.38 21.33
N ALA A 491 -17.25 13.29 21.83
CA ALA A 491 -16.11 12.63 21.22
C ALA A 491 -16.33 12.38 19.71
N ALA A 492 -15.34 12.76 18.91
CA ALA A 492 -15.31 12.47 17.49
C ALA A 492 -14.51 11.20 17.22
N ARG A 493 -14.91 10.50 16.17
CA ARG A 493 -14.19 9.35 15.62
C ARG A 493 -13.75 9.65 14.21
N TRP A 494 -12.79 8.89 13.72
CA TRP A 494 -12.32 8.99 12.34
C TRP A 494 -13.46 8.87 11.31
N VAL A 495 -14.43 7.96 11.55
CA VAL A 495 -15.60 7.78 10.66
C VAL A 495 -16.51 9.02 10.59
N ASP A 496 -16.55 9.84 11.63
CA ASP A 496 -17.33 11.08 11.63
C ASP A 496 -16.69 12.11 10.68
N VAL A 497 -15.35 12.18 10.66
CA VAL A 497 -14.60 13.05 9.74
C VAL A 497 -14.77 12.60 8.30
N ILE A 498 -14.70 11.29 8.02
CA ILE A 498 -14.98 10.74 6.68
C ILE A 498 -16.36 11.19 6.20
N ARG A 499 -17.39 11.07 7.05
CA ARG A 499 -18.76 11.43 6.67
C ARG A 499 -18.87 12.91 6.30
N ALA A 500 -18.22 13.79 7.06
CA ALA A 500 -18.17 15.22 6.72
C ALA A 500 -17.43 15.47 5.39
N ASN A 501 -16.30 14.80 5.18
CA ASN A 501 -15.50 14.94 3.97
C ASN A 501 -16.24 14.46 2.72
N VAL A 502 -17.00 13.37 2.78
CA VAL A 502 -17.82 12.89 1.65
C VAL A 502 -18.80 13.99 1.21
N VAL A 503 -19.48 14.65 2.15
CA VAL A 503 -20.40 15.75 1.84
C VAL A 503 -19.66 16.92 1.17
N ARG A 504 -18.48 17.33 1.69
CA ARG A 504 -17.67 18.40 1.10
C ARG A 504 -17.25 18.08 -0.32
N VAL A 505 -16.81 16.85 -0.54
CA VAL A 505 -16.40 16.35 -1.83
C VAL A 505 -17.56 16.35 -2.82
N ASP A 506 -18.74 15.87 -2.42
CA ASP A 506 -19.91 15.82 -3.29
C ASP A 506 -20.33 17.23 -3.77
N HIS A 507 -20.17 18.24 -2.92
CA HIS A 507 -20.56 19.62 -3.23
C HIS A 507 -19.46 20.45 -3.91
N THR A 508 -18.21 20.24 -3.55
CA THR A 508 -17.10 21.11 -4.00
C THR A 508 -16.10 20.39 -4.89
N GLY A 509 -16.05 19.07 -4.87
CA GLY A 509 -15.04 18.24 -5.52
C GLY A 509 -13.70 18.17 -4.77
N ASN A 510 -13.65 18.61 -3.50
CA ASN A 510 -12.45 18.64 -2.66
C ASN A 510 -12.79 18.30 -1.19
N ASP A 511 -11.90 17.59 -0.48
CA ASP A 511 -12.10 17.21 0.93
C ASP A 511 -11.55 18.23 1.93
N TYR A 512 -10.75 19.21 1.47
CA TYR A 512 -10.01 20.19 2.28
C TYR A 512 -9.10 19.55 3.34
N TYR A 513 -8.69 18.31 3.11
CA TYR A 513 -8.03 17.47 4.09
C TYR A 513 -6.74 16.86 3.53
N TRP A 514 -6.77 15.66 2.96
CA TRP A 514 -5.57 15.09 2.30
C TRP A 514 -5.77 14.98 0.78
N SER A 515 -6.86 14.35 0.34
CA SER A 515 -7.04 13.98 -1.06
C SER A 515 -7.30 15.20 -1.94
N GLY A 516 -7.72 16.30 -1.34
CA GLY A 516 -7.90 17.60 -1.94
C GLY A 516 -6.71 18.57 -1.82
N LEU A 517 -5.78 18.33 -0.89
CA LEU A 517 -4.66 19.25 -0.61
C LEU A 517 -3.31 18.74 -1.12
N TRP A 518 -2.99 17.46 -0.87
CA TRP A 518 -1.70 16.89 -1.26
C TRP A 518 -1.46 16.83 -2.78
N PRO A 519 -2.47 16.57 -3.66
CA PRO A 519 -2.29 16.71 -5.12
C PRO A 519 -1.78 18.08 -5.57
N LEU A 520 -1.96 19.09 -4.74
CA LEU A 520 -1.60 20.48 -5.01
C LEU A 520 -0.31 20.88 -4.31
N ASN A 521 0.43 19.89 -3.78
CA ASN A 521 1.64 20.06 -2.98
C ASN A 521 1.43 20.97 -1.76
N ILE A 522 0.21 21.06 -1.23
CA ILE A 522 -0.08 21.81 0.00
C ILE A 522 0.28 20.91 1.19
N PRO A 523 1.28 21.27 2.01
CA PRO A 523 1.68 20.44 3.15
C PRO A 523 0.66 20.59 4.28
N THR A 524 0.34 19.49 4.94
CA THR A 524 -0.64 19.45 6.03
C THR A 524 -0.02 18.99 7.33
N LEU A 525 -0.51 19.51 8.46
CA LEU A 525 -0.23 18.91 9.76
C LEU A 525 -0.89 17.53 9.89
N PHE A 526 -1.95 17.26 9.14
CA PHE A 526 -2.57 15.94 9.09
C PHE A 526 -1.60 14.88 8.53
N GLU A 527 -1.64 13.67 9.09
CA GLU A 527 -0.84 12.53 8.64
C GLU A 527 -1.71 11.28 8.48
N TYR A 528 -1.54 10.60 7.34
CA TYR A 528 -2.12 9.28 7.10
C TYR A 528 -1.02 8.26 6.82
N SER A 529 -0.61 7.54 7.86
CA SER A 529 0.55 6.65 7.78
C SER A 529 0.38 5.40 8.64
N GLN A 530 0.65 4.23 8.06
CA GLN A 530 0.71 2.97 8.80
C GLN A 530 1.98 2.85 9.67
N VAL A 531 2.95 3.76 9.46
CA VAL A 531 4.21 3.87 10.23
C VAL A 531 4.28 5.14 11.06
N MET A 532 3.13 5.76 11.32
CA MET A 532 3.03 6.98 12.12
C MET A 532 3.93 6.86 13.35
N SER A 533 4.85 7.81 13.46
CA SER A 533 5.79 7.85 14.55
C SER A 533 5.04 7.98 15.86
N PRO A 534 5.55 7.34 16.92
CA PRO A 534 4.89 7.49 18.19
C PRO A 534 4.99 8.93 18.72
N ALA A 535 6.13 9.60 18.53
CA ALA A 535 6.32 10.97 18.99
C ALA A 535 5.32 11.95 18.36
N TYR A 536 5.05 11.83 17.05
CA TYR A 536 4.00 12.61 16.40
C TYR A 536 2.62 12.30 16.97
N PHE A 537 2.24 11.03 17.08
CA PHE A 537 0.92 10.64 17.61
C PHE A 537 0.66 11.26 18.98
N ARG A 538 1.60 11.10 19.91
CA ARG A 538 1.41 11.62 21.27
C ARG A 538 1.31 13.15 21.30
N THR A 539 2.14 13.82 20.50
CA THR A 539 2.09 15.28 20.35
C THR A 539 0.73 15.72 19.81
N ALA A 540 0.23 15.06 18.76
CA ALA A 540 -1.01 15.43 18.13
C ALA A 540 -2.22 15.22 19.04
N VAL A 541 -2.25 14.11 19.78
CA VAL A 541 -3.31 13.83 20.75
C VAL A 541 -3.31 14.84 21.90
N ASP A 542 -2.15 15.13 22.47
CA ASP A 542 -2.06 15.98 23.68
C ASP A 542 -2.28 17.46 23.39
N LEU A 543 -1.84 17.93 22.22
CA LEU A 543 -1.90 19.35 21.88
C LEU A 543 -3.14 19.71 21.05
N TRP A 544 -3.66 18.78 20.25
CA TRP A 544 -4.64 19.10 19.20
C TRP A 544 -5.86 18.19 19.14
N ALA A 545 -5.94 17.05 19.85
CA ALA A 545 -7.19 16.27 19.95
C ALA A 545 -8.01 16.71 21.16
N ARG A 546 -9.34 16.66 21.12
CA ARG A 546 -10.17 16.94 22.31
C ARG A 546 -10.17 15.72 23.24
N PRO A 547 -10.34 15.91 24.56
CA PRO A 547 -10.51 14.80 25.49
C PRO A 547 -11.66 13.87 25.05
N GLY A 548 -11.39 12.57 24.99
CA GLY A 548 -12.36 11.55 24.60
C GLY A 548 -12.46 11.27 23.10
N ASP A 549 -11.86 12.09 22.22
CA ASP A 549 -11.77 11.77 20.80
C ASP A 549 -11.07 10.42 20.59
N GLN A 550 -11.64 9.58 19.72
CA GLN A 550 -11.12 8.24 19.48
C GLN A 550 -10.15 8.25 18.32
N GLN A 551 -8.95 7.75 18.59
CA GLN A 551 -7.85 7.75 17.64
C GLN A 551 -7.65 6.35 17.07
N VAL A 552 -7.30 6.27 15.79
CA VAL A 552 -6.97 5.01 15.12
C VAL A 552 -5.48 4.95 14.83
N ARG A 553 -4.95 3.75 14.55
CA ARG A 553 -3.50 3.52 14.48
C ARG A 553 -2.71 4.36 13.49
N ASN A 554 -3.38 4.87 12.46
CA ASN A 554 -2.77 5.44 11.26
C ASN A 554 -3.31 6.83 10.91
N ILE A 555 -4.24 7.36 11.72
CA ILE A 555 -4.90 8.66 11.51
C ILE A 555 -5.22 9.27 12.88
N VAL A 556 -4.97 10.59 13.02
CA VAL A 556 -5.33 11.35 14.22
C VAL A 556 -6.43 12.37 13.90
N VAL A 557 -7.46 12.41 14.74
CA VAL A 557 -8.53 13.40 14.71
C VAL A 557 -8.08 14.66 15.46
N LEU A 558 -7.96 15.78 14.74
CA LEU A 558 -7.50 17.07 15.28
C LEU A 558 -8.68 18.03 15.45
N ARG A 559 -8.90 18.49 16.69
CA ARG A 559 -10.09 19.29 17.07
C ARG A 559 -9.82 20.43 18.06
N GLN A 560 -8.63 20.59 18.62
CA GLN A 560 -8.29 21.72 19.46
C GLN A 560 -7.51 22.77 18.67
N ALA A 561 -7.99 24.01 18.72
CA ALA A 561 -7.31 25.15 18.12
C ALA A 561 -6.44 25.85 19.18
N ASN A 562 -5.12 25.69 19.09
CA ASN A 562 -4.17 26.43 19.91
C ASN A 562 -3.14 27.10 18.99
N ALA A 563 -3.29 28.40 18.77
CA ALA A 563 -2.48 29.15 17.82
C ALA A 563 -0.98 29.05 18.10
N LYS A 564 -0.60 29.07 19.39
CA LYS A 564 0.80 29.04 19.81
C LYS A 564 1.48 27.70 19.50
N THR A 565 0.84 26.58 19.85
CA THR A 565 1.40 25.26 19.54
C THR A 565 1.33 25.01 18.04
N LEU A 566 0.25 25.38 17.34
CA LEU A 566 0.18 25.28 15.89
C LEU A 566 1.32 26.08 15.21
N ALA A 567 1.60 27.30 15.66
CA ALA A 567 2.69 28.13 15.15
C ALA A 567 4.07 27.49 15.36
N LEU A 568 4.37 26.96 16.54
CA LEU A 568 5.61 26.23 16.84
C LEU A 568 5.84 25.07 15.87
N PHE A 569 4.77 24.37 15.51
CA PHE A 569 4.76 23.26 14.58
C PHE A 569 4.51 23.70 13.13
N GLY A 570 4.89 24.93 12.78
CA GLY A 570 4.92 25.43 11.41
C GLY A 570 3.58 25.53 10.71
N VAL A 571 2.46 25.47 11.44
CA VAL A 571 1.12 25.66 10.88
C VAL A 571 0.88 27.14 10.66
N LYS A 572 0.81 27.54 9.39
CA LYS A 572 0.52 28.91 8.99
C LYS A 572 -0.96 29.15 8.76
N PHE A 573 -1.68 28.14 8.32
CA PHE A 573 -3.10 28.24 8.03
C PHE A 573 -3.91 27.19 8.78
N VAL A 574 -5.13 27.55 9.18
CA VAL A 574 -6.10 26.61 9.76
C VAL A 574 -7.39 26.67 8.95
N ILE A 575 -7.84 25.51 8.48
CA ILE A 575 -9.20 25.33 7.97
C ILE A 575 -10.07 24.84 9.13
N SER A 576 -11.21 25.48 9.37
CA SER A 576 -12.14 25.06 10.42
C SER A 576 -13.59 25.13 9.95
N ASP A 577 -14.45 24.28 10.49
CA ASP A 577 -15.91 24.31 10.30
C ASP A 577 -16.63 25.14 11.38
N ALA A 578 -15.88 25.84 12.24
CA ALA A 578 -16.41 26.82 13.18
C ALA A 578 -15.54 28.09 13.23
N ALA A 579 -16.11 29.15 13.81
CA ALA A 579 -15.36 30.36 14.08
C ALA A 579 -14.28 30.11 15.15
N LEU A 580 -13.05 30.57 14.89
CA LEU A 580 -11.95 30.49 15.84
C LEU A 580 -11.70 31.88 16.47
N PRO A 581 -11.40 31.97 17.77
CA PRO A 581 -11.16 33.24 18.43
C PRO A 581 -9.78 33.83 18.07
N SER A 582 -9.51 35.06 18.51
CA SER A 582 -8.15 35.62 18.53
C SER A 582 -7.17 34.64 19.21
N PRO A 583 -5.92 34.50 18.73
CA PRO A 583 -5.23 35.34 17.75
C PRO A 583 -5.33 34.85 16.30
N PHE A 584 -6.19 33.88 15.99
CA PHE A 584 -6.41 33.44 14.61
C PHE A 584 -7.01 34.59 13.78
N ARG A 585 -6.40 34.92 12.64
CA ARG A 585 -6.90 35.98 11.75
C ARG A 585 -7.68 35.38 10.60
N LEU A 586 -8.98 35.69 10.50
CA LEU A 586 -9.82 35.21 9.41
C LEU A 586 -9.34 35.79 8.08
N GLU A 587 -9.01 34.92 7.13
CA GLU A 587 -8.56 35.29 5.77
C GLU A 587 -9.69 35.14 4.75
N ALA A 588 -10.48 34.06 4.85
CA ALA A 588 -11.57 33.79 3.92
C ALA A 588 -12.59 32.81 4.52
N THR A 589 -13.78 32.78 3.93
CA THR A 589 -14.81 31.78 4.22
C THR A 589 -15.32 31.17 2.92
N GLU A 590 -15.77 29.94 2.99
CA GLU A 590 -16.34 29.24 1.84
C GLU A 590 -17.50 28.35 2.26
N LYS A 591 -18.62 28.47 1.56
CA LYS A 591 -19.81 27.65 1.80
C LYS A 591 -19.66 26.31 1.07
N THR A 592 -19.37 25.24 1.81
CA THR A 592 -19.13 23.90 1.27
C THR A 592 -20.38 23.06 1.12
N SER A 593 -21.47 23.41 1.81
CA SER A 593 -22.79 22.81 1.61
C SER A 593 -23.90 23.75 2.06
N ALA A 594 -25.16 23.32 1.99
CA ALA A 594 -26.28 24.11 2.54
C ALA A 594 -26.13 24.39 4.05
N SER A 595 -25.51 23.47 4.79
CA SER A 595 -25.39 23.47 6.25
C SER A 595 -23.98 23.67 6.79
N GLU A 596 -22.96 23.79 5.93
CA GLU A 596 -21.56 23.93 6.35
C GLU A 596 -20.89 25.14 5.67
N THR A 597 -20.10 25.85 6.46
CA THR A 597 -19.18 26.90 5.99
C THR A 597 -17.82 26.62 6.59
N LEU A 598 -16.81 26.56 5.74
CA LEU A 598 -15.42 26.49 6.17
C LEU A 598 -14.83 27.88 6.28
N TYR A 599 -13.93 28.04 7.24
CA TYR A 599 -13.20 29.25 7.54
C TYR A 599 -11.71 28.98 7.38
N LEU A 600 -11.01 29.86 6.67
CA LEU A 600 -9.57 29.84 6.55
C LEU A 600 -8.99 30.94 7.45
N TYR A 601 -8.16 30.55 8.40
CA TYR A 601 -7.46 31.46 9.31
C TYR A 601 -5.95 31.43 9.04
N GLU A 602 -5.30 32.58 9.18
CA GLU A 602 -3.85 32.66 9.33
C GLU A 602 -3.47 32.62 10.82
N VAL A 603 -2.41 31.87 11.13
CA VAL A 603 -1.78 31.79 12.45
C VAL A 603 -0.61 32.80 12.48
N PRO A 604 -0.53 33.69 13.47
CA PRO A 604 0.60 34.61 13.60
C PRO A 604 1.87 33.91 14.08
N ASP A 605 3.03 34.56 13.89
CA ASP A 605 4.33 34.17 14.45
C ASP A 605 4.68 32.70 14.21
N VAL A 606 4.62 32.25 12.96
CA VAL A 606 4.79 30.82 12.63
C VAL A 606 6.26 30.44 12.59
N ASN A 607 6.62 29.30 13.15
CA ASN A 607 7.94 28.71 12.99
C ASN A 607 8.13 28.19 11.55
N LEU A 608 8.83 28.96 10.73
CA LEU A 608 9.24 28.55 9.37
C LEU A 608 10.65 27.94 9.34
N GLY A 609 11.13 27.44 10.49
CA GLY A 609 12.51 27.01 10.73
C GLY A 609 13.44 28.13 11.20
N GLY A 610 12.86 29.25 11.65
CA GLY A 610 13.59 30.46 12.07
C GLY A 610 13.60 30.73 13.56
N TYR A 611 12.91 29.90 14.34
CA TYR A 611 12.96 30.03 15.79
C TYR A 611 14.38 29.73 16.26
N SER A 612 15.02 30.75 16.86
CA SER A 612 16.39 30.67 17.33
C SER A 612 16.49 31.02 18.81
N PRO A 613 16.06 30.10 19.69
CA PRO A 613 16.04 30.35 21.13
C PRO A 613 17.45 30.48 21.70
N THR A 614 17.58 31.37 22.67
CA THR A 614 18.82 31.65 23.41
C THR A 614 18.83 31.01 24.80
N GLU A 615 17.68 30.56 25.26
CA GLU A 615 17.46 29.91 26.54
C GLU A 615 17.07 28.45 26.32
N VAL A 616 17.47 27.57 27.23
CA VAL A 616 17.17 26.14 27.17
C VAL A 616 16.61 25.70 28.50
N THR A 617 15.45 25.07 28.47
CA THR A 617 14.89 24.31 29.59
C THR A 617 15.05 22.83 29.32
N LYS A 618 15.28 22.06 30.39
CA LYS A 618 15.41 20.61 30.30
C LYS A 618 14.11 19.92 30.71
N ALA A 619 13.79 18.83 30.02
CA ALA A 619 12.73 17.91 30.37
C ALA A 619 13.29 16.49 30.52
N ALA A 620 12.86 15.77 31.55
CA ALA A 620 13.28 14.39 31.75
C ALA A 620 12.43 13.43 30.90
N THR A 621 11.17 13.79 30.65
CA THR A 621 10.21 12.94 29.92
C THR A 621 9.54 13.67 28.75
N PHE A 622 9.00 12.89 27.80
CA PHE A 622 8.26 13.43 26.67
C PHE A 622 7.02 14.21 27.09
N GLU A 623 6.33 13.74 28.15
CA GLU A 623 5.16 14.42 28.72
C GLU A 623 5.54 15.77 29.34
N GLU A 624 6.64 15.82 30.09
CA GLU A 624 7.16 17.09 30.63
C GLU A 624 7.50 18.08 29.52
N ALA A 625 8.09 17.60 28.43
CA ALA A 625 8.39 18.45 27.27
C ALA A 625 7.11 19.02 26.65
N LEU A 626 6.09 18.19 26.39
CA LEU A 626 4.81 18.64 25.84
C LEU A 626 4.07 19.60 26.78
N LYS A 627 4.13 19.35 28.09
CA LYS A 627 3.56 20.24 29.11
C LYS A 627 4.29 21.59 29.15
N ALA A 628 5.62 21.59 29.00
CA ALA A 628 6.40 22.82 28.96
C ALA A 628 6.08 23.66 27.72
N VAL A 629 6.04 23.07 26.52
CA VAL A 629 5.77 23.83 25.29
C VAL A 629 4.32 24.32 25.19
N SER A 630 3.37 23.62 25.82
CA SER A 630 1.97 24.03 25.88
C SER A 630 1.66 25.04 26.98
N ALA A 631 2.59 25.27 27.93
CA ALA A 631 2.40 26.21 29.02
C ALA A 631 2.16 27.63 28.48
N PRO A 632 1.21 28.42 29.02
CA PRO A 632 0.92 29.77 28.53
C PRO A 632 2.14 30.69 28.47
N ALA A 633 3.05 30.59 29.45
CA ALA A 633 4.23 31.43 29.57
C ALA A 633 5.42 31.04 28.66
N PHE A 634 5.39 29.87 28.01
CA PHE A 634 6.49 29.44 27.14
C PHE A 634 6.67 30.37 25.94
N ASP A 635 7.89 30.81 25.61
CA ASP A 635 8.14 31.58 24.40
C ASP A 635 9.08 30.78 23.50
N ALA A 636 8.52 30.18 22.45
CA ALA A 636 9.26 29.32 21.53
C ALA A 636 10.35 30.06 20.72
N GLN A 637 10.30 31.39 20.64
CA GLN A 637 11.36 32.17 19.99
C GLN A 637 12.56 32.39 20.91
N ARG A 638 12.36 32.28 22.23
CA ARG A 638 13.38 32.55 23.25
C ARG A 638 13.88 31.32 23.98
N THR A 639 13.00 30.36 24.21
CA THR A 639 13.25 29.15 25.00
C THR A 639 13.01 27.90 24.16
N ALA A 640 13.97 26.98 24.15
CA ALA A 640 13.78 25.61 23.69
C ALA A 640 13.68 24.64 24.87
N VAL A 641 12.88 23.60 24.72
CA VAL A 641 12.85 22.45 25.62
C VAL A 641 13.69 21.34 25.02
N VAL A 642 14.71 20.88 25.74
CA VAL A 642 15.58 19.77 25.32
C VAL A 642 15.54 18.64 26.35
N PHE A 643 15.90 17.43 25.95
CA PHE A 643 15.93 16.30 26.86
C PHE A 643 17.26 16.23 27.63
N ASP A 644 17.23 15.79 28.89
CA ASP A 644 18.42 15.72 29.77
C ASP A 644 19.62 14.97 29.16
N ASN A 645 19.35 14.03 28.24
CA ASN A 645 20.34 13.16 27.62
C ASN A 645 21.04 13.78 26.39
N ASP A 646 20.63 14.94 25.90
CA ASP A 646 21.21 15.57 24.71
C ASP A 646 22.56 16.29 24.98
N GLY A 647 23.16 16.01 26.14
CA GLY A 647 24.37 16.66 26.63
C GLY A 647 24.07 18.06 27.14
N ASP A 648 24.94 18.59 28.01
CA ASP A 648 24.82 19.99 28.36
C ASP A 648 25.15 20.83 27.11
N LEU A 649 24.17 21.60 26.63
CA LEU A 649 24.40 22.77 25.78
C LEU A 649 25.17 23.82 26.62
N LYS A 650 26.43 23.53 27.00
CA LYS A 650 27.29 24.36 27.90
C LYS A 650 27.69 25.70 27.29
N ARG A 651 27.18 26.04 26.12
CA ARG A 651 27.55 27.24 25.37
C ARG A 651 26.44 28.26 25.50
N SER A 652 26.81 29.51 25.80
CA SER A 652 25.88 30.63 25.69
C SER A 652 25.37 30.72 24.26
N LEU A 653 24.06 30.49 24.09
CA LEU A 653 23.41 30.56 22.80
C LEU A 653 23.14 32.02 22.44
N VAL A 654 23.38 32.37 21.18
CA VAL A 654 23.00 33.65 20.60
C VAL A 654 21.98 33.42 19.51
N ALA A 655 21.11 34.40 19.26
CA ALA A 655 20.11 34.30 18.20
C ALA A 655 20.79 34.24 16.82
N ALA A 656 20.33 33.34 15.96
CA ALA A 656 20.74 33.28 14.56
C ALA A 656 20.07 34.39 13.73
N ALA A 657 20.70 34.74 12.62
CA ALA A 657 20.20 35.65 11.60
C ALA A 657 20.16 34.97 10.22
N ASP A 658 19.54 35.65 9.25
CA ASP A 658 19.49 35.23 7.83
C ASP A 658 19.01 33.79 7.58
N PHE A 659 18.13 33.28 8.44
CA PHE A 659 17.69 31.90 8.35
C PHE A 659 16.84 31.66 7.10
N ARG A 660 16.98 30.46 6.53
CA ARG A 660 16.14 29.98 5.43
C ARG A 660 16.09 28.47 5.43
N VAL A 661 14.88 27.93 5.33
CA VAL A 661 14.65 26.51 5.01
C VAL A 661 14.09 26.43 3.60
N ARG A 662 14.74 25.66 2.73
CA ARG A 662 14.25 25.32 1.39
C ARG A 662 13.98 23.83 1.32
N ILE A 663 12.91 23.45 0.66
CA ILE A 663 12.59 22.04 0.44
C ILE A 663 13.24 21.60 -0.87
N GLU A 664 14.04 20.54 -0.83
CA GLU A 664 14.59 19.87 -2.00
C GLU A 664 14.02 18.46 -2.11
N ALA A 665 14.24 17.79 -3.24
CA ALA A 665 13.96 16.37 -3.35
C ALA A 665 14.71 15.60 -2.25
N GLU A 666 13.95 14.86 -1.43
CA GLU A 666 14.44 14.01 -0.34
C GLU A 666 15.17 14.73 0.82
N ALA A 667 15.22 16.07 0.84
CA ALA A 667 16.02 16.80 1.82
C ALA A 667 15.51 18.20 2.15
N LEU A 668 15.96 18.71 3.29
CA LEU A 668 15.85 20.11 3.69
C LEU A 668 17.20 20.79 3.51
N MET A 669 17.21 21.95 2.84
CA MET A 669 18.38 22.82 2.80
C MET A 669 18.18 23.93 3.82
N VAL A 670 19.06 23.98 4.81
CA VAL A 670 19.01 24.96 5.90
C VAL A 670 20.21 25.86 5.82
N SER A 671 19.97 27.16 5.73
CA SER A 671 21.00 28.18 5.77
C SER A 671 20.73 29.17 6.89
N ALA A 672 21.76 29.59 7.62
CA ALA A 672 21.67 30.62 8.65
C ALA A 672 23.05 31.24 8.94
N SER A 673 23.07 32.41 9.56
CA SER A 673 24.26 33.09 10.06
C SER A 673 24.14 33.30 11.58
N SER A 674 25.28 33.40 12.27
CA SER A 674 25.35 33.62 13.71
C SER A 674 26.69 34.23 14.07
N SER A 675 26.72 35.04 15.13
CA SER A 675 27.93 35.58 15.75
C SER A 675 28.56 34.61 16.76
N GLY A 676 27.92 33.47 17.05
CA GLY A 676 28.34 32.52 18.07
C GLY A 676 27.71 31.13 17.87
N SER A 677 27.48 30.41 18.96
CA SER A 677 26.70 29.17 18.93
C SER A 677 25.21 29.50 18.92
N SER A 678 24.46 28.92 17.98
CA SER A 678 23.02 29.15 17.83
C SER A 678 22.29 27.83 17.67
N LEU A 679 21.09 27.79 18.23
CA LEU A 679 20.13 26.71 18.06
C LEU A 679 19.03 27.19 17.12
N LEU A 680 18.65 26.36 16.15
CA LEU A 680 17.42 26.50 15.38
C LEU A 680 16.46 25.39 15.77
N ILE A 681 15.18 25.74 15.95
CA ILE A 681 14.10 24.75 16.08
C ILE A 681 13.40 24.62 14.74
N LEU A 682 13.59 23.49 14.08
CA LEU A 682 12.98 23.20 12.79
C LEU A 682 11.61 22.55 13.02
N PRO A 683 10.54 22.97 12.31
CA PRO A 683 9.19 22.42 12.47
C PRO A 683 9.05 21.05 11.78
N PHE A 684 10.07 20.20 11.83
CA PHE A 684 10.11 18.86 11.25
C PHE A 684 10.48 17.86 12.32
N GLU A 685 9.91 16.66 12.23
CA GLU A 685 10.11 15.64 13.26
C GLU A 685 11.57 15.17 13.29
N PHE A 686 12.12 15.09 14.51
CA PHE A 686 13.42 14.49 14.75
C PHE A 686 13.33 12.97 14.65
N SER A 687 14.30 12.41 13.94
CA SER A 687 14.58 10.97 13.88
C SER A 687 16.08 10.73 13.80
N ARG A 688 16.53 9.61 14.36
CA ARG A 688 17.87 9.03 14.19
C ARG A 688 18.12 8.58 12.75
N CYS A 689 17.13 8.59 11.87
CA CYS A 689 17.28 8.40 10.44
C CYS A 689 17.72 9.67 9.71
N LEU A 690 17.65 10.84 10.36
CA LEU A 690 18.15 12.09 9.79
C LEU A 690 19.68 12.06 9.66
N ARG A 691 20.17 12.58 8.53
CA ARG A 691 21.58 12.86 8.28
C ARG A 691 21.75 14.34 7.98
N VAL A 692 22.59 15.01 8.76
CA VAL A 692 23.02 16.36 8.47
C VAL A 692 24.41 16.32 7.82
N SER A 693 24.55 17.01 6.69
CA SER A 693 25.84 17.30 6.06
C SER A 693 25.98 18.81 5.89
N SER A 694 27.18 19.35 6.09
CA SER A 694 27.46 20.78 5.95
C SER A 694 28.61 20.96 4.97
N ASN A 695 28.46 21.93 4.07
CA ASN A 695 29.50 22.31 3.11
C ASN A 695 30.34 23.50 3.59
N SER A 696 30.25 23.86 4.88
CA SER A 696 30.98 25.00 5.45
C SER A 696 32.37 24.57 5.94
N PRO A 697 33.48 24.97 5.28
CA PRO A 697 34.83 24.47 5.57
C PRO A 697 35.35 24.87 6.96
N ASP A 698 34.88 26.00 7.50
CA ASP A 698 35.45 26.67 8.67
C ASP A 698 34.56 26.59 9.94
N ALA A 699 33.52 25.76 9.94
CA ALA A 699 32.58 25.64 11.05
C ALA A 699 32.59 24.24 11.69
N LEU A 700 32.37 24.18 13.01
CA LEU A 700 32.06 22.92 13.69
C LEU A 700 30.89 22.23 12.98
N ALA A 701 30.99 20.91 12.81
CA ALA A 701 29.93 20.12 12.20
C ALA A 701 28.62 20.35 12.95
N PRO A 702 27.53 20.75 12.27
CA PRO A 702 26.25 20.98 12.93
C PRO A 702 25.73 19.67 13.53
N THR A 703 25.05 19.77 14.67
CA THR A 703 24.46 18.64 15.36
C THR A 703 22.95 18.75 15.40
N ILE A 704 22.27 17.62 15.23
CA ILE A 704 20.82 17.50 15.32
C ILE A 704 20.41 16.66 16.52
N PHE A 705 19.34 17.06 17.19
CA PHE A 705 18.77 16.36 18.33
C PHE A 705 17.27 16.66 18.45
N ARG A 706 16.58 15.96 19.36
CA ARG A 706 15.16 16.15 19.60
C ARG A 706 14.92 17.36 20.51
N ALA A 707 14.03 18.26 20.12
CA ALA A 707 13.67 19.44 20.90
C ALA A 707 12.15 19.67 20.84
N ASP A 708 11.63 20.43 21.81
CA ASP A 708 10.22 20.88 21.88
C ASP A 708 9.19 19.76 21.66
N GLY A 709 9.45 18.60 22.27
CA GLY A 709 8.69 17.37 22.02
C GLY A 709 9.28 16.60 20.84
N PRO A 710 8.63 16.56 19.66
CA PRO A 710 9.11 15.75 18.54
C PRO A 710 9.98 16.52 17.53
N LEU A 711 10.18 17.84 17.69
CA LEU A 711 10.83 18.68 16.68
C LEU A 711 12.35 18.47 16.59
N THR A 712 12.94 18.93 15.49
CA THR A 712 14.38 18.85 15.26
C THR A 712 15.07 20.13 15.71
N GLY A 713 15.90 20.02 16.75
CA GLY A 713 16.89 21.04 17.09
C GLY A 713 18.14 20.91 16.22
N LEU A 714 18.65 22.04 15.71
CA LEU A 714 19.88 22.12 14.92
C LEU A 714 20.85 23.13 15.55
N LEU A 715 21.92 22.63 16.15
CA LEU A 715 22.97 23.43 16.76
C LEU A 715 24.10 23.65 15.76
N PHE A 716 24.52 24.90 15.60
CA PHE A 716 25.62 25.29 14.71
C PHE A 716 26.41 26.48 15.28
N SER A 717 27.46 26.90 14.59
CA SER A 717 28.18 28.14 14.90
C SER A 717 28.62 28.85 13.62
N ASN A 718 28.72 30.19 13.68
CA ASN A 718 29.12 31.04 12.57
C ASN A 718 28.17 30.98 11.37
N ARG A 719 28.49 30.16 10.36
CA ARG A 719 27.68 30.02 9.15
C ARG A 719 27.18 28.58 9.01
N LEU A 720 25.91 28.47 8.67
CA LEU A 720 25.25 27.22 8.36
C LEU A 720 24.86 27.20 6.89
N ASN A 721 25.28 26.15 6.21
CA ASN A 721 24.70 25.72 4.95
C ASN A 721 24.68 24.19 4.98
N ALA A 722 23.58 23.65 5.49
CA ALA A 722 23.41 22.25 5.77
C ALA A 722 22.30 21.62 4.92
N ARG A 723 22.53 20.37 4.54
CA ARG A 723 21.55 19.49 3.94
C ARG A 723 21.13 18.45 4.98
N ILE A 724 19.84 18.36 5.26
CA ILE A 724 19.26 17.39 6.18
C ILE A 724 18.43 16.40 5.37
N GLU A 725 18.86 15.14 5.35
CA GLU A 725 18.21 14.05 4.61
C GLU A 725 17.55 13.08 5.59
N TYR A 726 16.28 12.75 5.38
CA TYR A 726 15.67 11.58 6.03
C TYR A 726 15.70 10.44 5.00
N PHE A 727 16.49 9.41 5.30
CA PHE A 727 16.43 8.16 4.53
C PHE A 727 16.68 6.94 5.41
N THR A 728 15.94 5.86 5.14
CA THR A 728 16.22 4.54 5.71
C THR A 728 15.99 3.45 4.67
N GLY A 729 16.94 2.52 4.57
CA GLY A 729 16.89 1.39 3.65
C GLY A 729 17.68 0.19 4.17
N PRO A 730 17.53 -1.00 3.58
CA PRO A 730 18.27 -2.21 3.96
C PRO A 730 19.80 -2.01 3.96
N LEU A 731 20.33 -1.19 3.06
CA LEU A 731 21.76 -0.93 2.92
C LEU A 731 22.18 0.45 3.46
N SER A 732 21.25 1.23 4.01
CA SER A 732 21.50 2.60 4.48
C SER A 732 20.73 2.88 5.76
N ARG A 733 21.45 2.89 6.88
CA ARG A 733 20.89 3.08 8.23
C ARG A 733 19.68 2.16 8.54
N PRO A 734 19.78 0.83 8.30
CA PRO A 734 18.65 -0.07 8.51
C PRO A 734 18.13 -0.09 9.96
N GLY A 735 18.99 0.24 10.94
CA GLY A 735 18.66 0.24 12.36
C GLY A 735 18.20 1.58 12.95
N CYS A 736 18.10 2.66 12.18
CA CYS A 736 17.81 3.98 12.76
C CYS A 736 16.45 4.07 13.44
N ARG A 737 15.39 3.46 12.87
CA ARG A 737 14.06 3.40 13.53
C ARG A 737 14.07 2.57 14.81
N ILE A 738 14.95 1.58 14.93
CA ILE A 738 15.12 0.84 16.20
C ILE A 738 15.72 1.76 17.26
N GLN A 739 16.66 2.63 16.88
CA GLN A 739 17.22 3.64 17.78
C GLN A 739 16.17 4.67 18.18
N ASP A 740 15.31 5.10 17.26
CA ASP A 740 14.17 5.98 17.57
C ASP A 740 13.23 5.35 18.59
N ALA A 741 12.87 4.08 18.41
CA ALA A 741 12.03 3.36 19.36
C ALA A 741 12.69 3.22 20.74
N ALA A 742 13.97 2.87 20.79
CA ALA A 742 14.70 2.75 22.06
C ALA A 742 14.83 4.11 22.77
N GLU A 743 15.10 5.18 22.02
CA GLU A 743 15.12 6.54 22.57
C GLU A 743 13.76 6.93 23.13
N PHE A 744 12.70 6.80 22.34
CA PHE A 744 11.37 7.22 22.73
C PHE A 744 10.83 6.40 23.91
N SER A 745 11.09 5.08 23.95
CA SER A 745 10.81 4.22 25.11
C SER A 745 11.41 4.80 26.41
N ARG A 746 12.66 5.24 26.38
CA ARG A 746 13.29 5.89 27.55
C ARG A 746 12.59 7.19 27.94
N LEU A 747 12.20 8.02 26.97
CA LEU A 747 11.55 9.30 27.22
C LEU A 747 10.13 9.17 27.81
N ILE A 748 9.50 8.01 27.70
CA ILE A 748 8.20 7.71 28.29
C ILE A 748 8.27 6.72 29.47
N GLY A 749 9.49 6.38 29.92
CA GLY A 749 9.71 5.47 31.05
C GLY A 749 9.31 4.01 30.80
N ARG A 750 9.50 3.48 29.58
CA ARG A 750 9.18 2.09 29.19
C ARG A 750 10.37 1.28 28.71
#